data_AF-A0A9E2RUI7-F1
#
_entry.id   AF-A0A9E2RUI7-F1
#
_cell.length_a   1.000
_cell.length_b   1.000
_cell.length_c   1.000
_cell.angle_alpha   90.00
_cell.angle_beta   90.00
_cell.angle_gamma   90.00
#
_symmetry.space_group_name_H-M   'P 1'
#
loop_
_entity.id
_entity.type
_entity.pdbx_description
1 polymer ?
#
loop_
_entity_poly.entity_id
_entity_poly.type
_entity_poly.pdbx_seq_one_letter_code
_entity_poly.pdbx_strand_id
1 'polypeptide(L)'
;MWLAKSVSRRANQMKPICFICGFFLFLSSNLCAAYEPGTHRRLSDAAASTSVLVQKSAGTNTNVLDDLGLKEYPDNRQQFTDSQVGEFIYLDPDKKDLFKAASTGSVQYLIQAGAALEDEGFRSLCHFYDPLAGHTHPLSALGFTARYSAPEWATGYTDSETLADGVCQFGPVWSSPQLYSLKNAQEYFYKALTLSNKSDRNLQFGNVFLSLGHAMHLLQDTSVPQHVRDDMHCDDPLCKIVNLHHPSKYESYTYLSAPIGPSAYGSVSFPDGNARAFWSNDAGSGIAQFTNRNFLSVRTMAAFGAHDANAEYPMPVWNGAASVESIYNVFRDLNQPVPEQIASACPQESTSTPCAVTFLASTGTDQFTGSSITNPRAATLSLFDEDLKAKEDTEVFALNRANYQAAWGFLIPRAIAYSTGLINHFFRGRLDVQPDPNTEGGYLVINKSSYPMSNGTLTLYYDDADGNRYPVPDASWSNVSIDPAGGDDTTGYPIQFSAPTDPVPATSGEYMLVFQGKIGSEEGIAGKLIKAGDQYVYLAASMSSWCTWYYNCASVVESFDAAYKIHSSSVHLGTLVLPESLAVYDGVDYTIENIAPYNTNYDCYYLAMRNGEQFAASDCKGESIPLYLNAIAVNTEHVYVFANQKYNYSSGIVNLYDHAGNFKSSITNLPLWYIYKASVTDSRMCLNGFGVSSDSVSLLTDLDGNKLAAFPTDPIYGAYCALTQDRMYLLNLYDGNAVLNVYDLNGSLITSLDASVPTPPKTTYLTYWDIAASDQKIYIPIIYELMDPDRPITFIYKFIVYEHSLTRGPDGAITDKFQRKPDVTLPGLQNYFGASVAVDMKDVLGSPRQ
;
A
#
# COMPACT_ATOMS: atom_id res chain seq x y z
N MET A 1 -74.38 13.40 11.06
CA MET A 1 -74.16 11.95 10.81
C MET A 1 -74.05 11.54 9.33
N TRP A 2 -74.45 12.37 8.36
CA TRP A 2 -74.28 12.06 6.91
C TRP A 2 -72.95 12.55 6.32
N LEU A 3 -72.25 13.51 6.95
CA LEU A 3 -70.91 13.98 6.55
C LEU A 3 -69.74 13.07 7.01
N ALA A 4 -69.93 12.24 8.04
CA ALA A 4 -68.87 11.32 8.52
C ALA A 4 -68.70 10.07 7.64
N LYS A 5 -69.71 9.73 6.82
CA LYS A 5 -69.67 8.56 5.91
C LYS A 5 -69.11 8.86 4.52
N SER A 6 -69.00 10.13 4.12
CA SER A 6 -68.37 10.51 2.83
C SER A 6 -66.84 10.60 2.94
N VAL A 7 -66.30 10.94 4.11
CA VAL A 7 -64.85 10.99 4.38
C VAL A 7 -64.24 9.60 4.46
N SER A 8 -64.94 8.62 5.06
CA SER A 8 -64.44 7.23 5.15
C SER A 8 -64.49 6.47 3.82
N ARG A 9 -65.39 6.84 2.89
CA ARG A 9 -65.43 6.23 1.54
C ARG A 9 -64.35 6.77 0.60
N ARG A 10 -63.89 8.01 0.77
CA ARG A 10 -62.73 8.55 0.02
C ARG A 10 -61.40 8.00 0.55
N ALA A 11 -61.26 7.76 1.85
CA ALA A 11 -60.05 7.17 2.44
C ALA A 11 -59.76 5.73 1.95
N ASN A 12 -60.80 4.93 1.68
CA ASN A 12 -60.63 3.56 1.16
C ASN A 12 -60.48 3.49 -0.38
N GLN A 13 -60.83 4.55 -1.11
CA GLN A 13 -60.52 4.67 -2.55
C GLN A 13 -59.16 5.34 -2.83
N MET A 14 -58.57 6.03 -1.84
CA MET A 14 -57.21 6.59 -1.94
C MET A 14 -56.10 5.56 -1.76
N LYS A 15 -56.33 4.45 -1.03
CA LYS A 15 -55.32 3.40 -0.84
C LYS A 15 -54.81 2.76 -2.14
N PRO A 16 -55.67 2.35 -3.11
CA PRO A 16 -55.18 1.82 -4.38
C PRO A 16 -54.59 2.91 -5.30
N ILE A 17 -55.03 4.17 -5.19
CA ILE A 17 -54.48 5.28 -5.98
C ILE A 17 -53.11 5.74 -5.44
N CYS A 18 -52.89 5.76 -4.13
CA CYS A 18 -51.56 5.95 -3.53
C CYS A 18 -50.61 4.79 -3.87
N PHE A 19 -51.12 3.56 -3.95
CA PHE A 19 -50.35 2.39 -4.39
C PHE A 19 -49.96 2.48 -5.88
N ILE A 20 -50.89 2.89 -6.76
CA ILE A 20 -50.64 3.01 -8.21
C ILE A 20 -49.77 4.25 -8.53
N CYS A 21 -49.98 5.39 -7.86
CA CYS A 21 -49.10 6.55 -7.99
C CYS A 21 -47.70 6.23 -7.43
N GLY A 22 -47.60 5.59 -6.26
CA GLY A 22 -46.33 5.09 -5.70
C GLY A 22 -45.62 4.07 -6.60
N PHE A 23 -46.35 3.32 -7.43
CA PHE A 23 -45.78 2.38 -8.39
C PHE A 23 -45.11 3.07 -9.59
N PHE A 24 -45.62 4.20 -10.07
CA PHE A 24 -45.04 4.94 -11.21
C PHE A 24 -43.99 5.99 -10.81
N LEU A 25 -44.05 6.48 -9.58
CA LEU A 25 -43.14 7.49 -9.04
C LEU A 25 -41.74 6.97 -8.72
N PHE A 26 -41.62 5.66 -8.53
CA PHE A 26 -40.41 5.03 -8.02
C PHE A 26 -39.71 4.14 -9.05
N LEU A 27 -40.15 4.20 -10.32
CA LEU A 27 -39.44 3.62 -11.47
C LEU A 27 -38.31 4.53 -11.99
N SER A 28 -38.11 5.72 -11.40
CA SER A 28 -36.99 6.61 -11.70
C SER A 28 -35.90 6.47 -10.63
N SER A 29 -34.70 6.14 -11.06
CA SER A 29 -33.48 5.90 -10.26
C SER A 29 -32.89 7.11 -9.52
N ASN A 30 -33.64 8.20 -9.30
CA ASN A 30 -33.09 9.49 -8.81
C ASN A 30 -33.89 10.05 -7.64
N LEU A 31 -34.29 9.19 -6.69
CA LEU A 31 -35.30 9.56 -5.71
C LEU A 31 -34.77 10.43 -4.59
N CYS A 32 -33.53 10.25 -4.14
CA CYS A 32 -32.89 11.07 -3.11
C CYS A 32 -31.36 10.89 -3.15
N ALA A 33 -30.68 11.35 -4.20
CA ALA A 33 -29.21 11.38 -4.19
C ALA A 33 -28.73 12.48 -3.24
N ALA A 34 -27.58 12.34 -2.56
CA ALA A 34 -26.95 13.50 -1.92
C ALA A 34 -26.10 14.25 -2.93
N TYR A 35 -24.79 14.39 -2.72
CA TYR A 35 -23.96 14.99 -3.74
C TYR A 35 -24.18 14.29 -5.09
N GLU A 36 -24.17 15.04 -6.19
CA GLU A 36 -24.32 14.43 -7.51
C GLU A 36 -23.26 13.33 -7.70
N PRO A 37 -23.54 12.23 -8.42
CA PRO A 37 -22.62 11.09 -8.53
C PRO A 37 -21.21 11.49 -8.99
N GLY A 38 -21.07 12.49 -9.86
CA GLY A 38 -19.76 13.02 -10.25
C GLY A 38 -18.99 13.74 -9.14
N THR A 39 -19.68 14.30 -8.15
CA THR A 39 -19.07 14.86 -6.93
C THR A 39 -18.54 13.75 -6.03
N HIS A 40 -19.29 12.68 -5.83
CA HIS A 40 -18.82 11.50 -5.08
C HIS A 40 -17.53 10.91 -5.66
N ARG A 41 -17.46 10.79 -7.00
CA ARG A 41 -16.23 10.35 -7.67
C ARG A 41 -15.01 11.19 -7.31
N ARG A 42 -15.16 12.52 -7.32
CA ARG A 42 -14.07 13.46 -7.00
C ARG A 42 -13.69 13.42 -5.52
N LEU A 43 -14.66 13.33 -4.62
CA LEU A 43 -14.42 13.22 -3.17
C LEU A 43 -13.70 11.91 -2.83
N SER A 44 -14.15 10.78 -3.39
CA SER A 44 -13.57 9.46 -3.16
C SER A 44 -12.16 9.34 -3.74
N ASP A 45 -11.88 9.93 -4.91
CA ASP A 45 -10.54 10.01 -5.46
C ASP A 45 -9.59 10.83 -4.57
N ALA A 46 -10.04 12.00 -4.11
CA ALA A 46 -9.29 12.82 -3.19
C ALA A 46 -8.99 12.06 -1.88
N ALA A 47 -9.98 11.36 -1.32
CA ALA A 47 -9.82 10.57 -0.11
C ALA A 47 -8.84 9.39 -0.28
N ALA A 48 -8.96 8.64 -1.38
CA ALA A 48 -8.05 7.54 -1.70
C ALA A 48 -6.61 8.04 -1.88
N SER A 49 -6.42 9.19 -2.55
CA SER A 49 -5.10 9.80 -2.76
C SER A 49 -4.38 10.22 -1.47
N THR A 50 -5.13 10.44 -0.38
CA THR A 50 -4.59 10.83 0.94
C THR A 50 -4.63 9.70 1.98
N SER A 51 -4.96 8.48 1.55
CA SER A 51 -5.12 7.31 2.43
C SER A 51 -3.88 6.39 2.44
N VAL A 52 -3.94 5.30 3.21
CA VAL A 52 -2.94 4.21 3.22
C VAL A 52 -2.76 3.49 1.88
N LEU A 53 -3.61 3.76 0.87
CA LEU A 53 -3.40 3.33 -0.52
C LEU A 53 -2.20 4.04 -1.18
N VAL A 54 -1.83 5.22 -0.68
CA VAL A 54 -0.67 6.02 -1.13
C VAL A 54 0.34 6.20 -0.01
N GLN A 55 -0.14 6.47 1.21
CA GLN A 55 0.70 6.73 2.37
C GLN A 55 1.44 5.46 2.82
N LYS A 56 2.76 5.56 2.92
CA LYS A 56 3.61 4.51 3.43
C LYS A 56 3.55 4.45 4.96
N SER A 57 3.53 3.24 5.50
CA SER A 57 3.72 3.04 6.95
C SER A 57 5.16 3.37 7.32
N ALA A 58 5.36 4.09 8.42
CA ALA A 58 6.69 4.39 8.95
C ALA A 58 7.48 3.13 9.34
N GLY A 59 6.78 2.04 9.72
CA GLY A 59 7.41 0.81 10.19
C GLY A 59 7.84 -0.16 9.08
N THR A 60 7.18 -0.13 7.92
CA THR A 60 7.47 -1.05 6.80
C THR A 60 8.01 -0.34 5.55
N ASN A 61 7.93 1.01 5.51
CA ASN A 61 8.22 1.85 4.34
C ASN A 61 7.43 1.44 3.06
N THR A 62 6.27 0.81 3.26
CA THR A 62 5.35 0.34 2.20
C THR A 62 3.95 0.91 2.42
N ASN A 63 3.22 1.16 1.34
CA ASN A 63 1.77 1.41 1.42
C ASN A 63 1.03 0.06 1.47
N VAL A 64 -0.30 0.08 1.69
CA VAL A 64 -1.04 -1.19 1.80
C VAL A 64 -1.11 -1.95 0.48
N LEU A 65 -1.10 -1.27 -0.67
CA LEU A 65 -1.12 -1.95 -1.98
C LEU A 65 0.17 -2.72 -2.21
N ASP A 66 1.31 -2.16 -1.83
CA ASP A 66 2.62 -2.82 -1.86
C ASP A 66 2.63 -4.09 -0.99
N ASP A 67 2.11 -3.98 0.24
CA ASP A 67 1.98 -5.13 1.16
C ASP A 67 1.07 -6.23 0.59
N LEU A 68 0.22 -5.92 -0.39
CA LEU A 68 -0.67 -6.88 -1.03
C LEU A 68 -0.15 -7.36 -2.40
N GLY A 69 1.01 -6.87 -2.84
CA GLY A 69 1.56 -7.18 -4.17
C GLY A 69 0.82 -6.47 -5.32
N LEU A 70 0.10 -5.39 -5.03
CA LEU A 70 -0.66 -4.61 -6.01
C LEU A 70 0.16 -3.38 -6.46
N LYS A 71 -0.25 -2.76 -7.56
CA LYS A 71 0.36 -1.52 -8.06
C LYS A 71 -0.09 -0.32 -7.22
N GLU A 72 0.79 0.65 -7.09
CA GLU A 72 0.54 1.89 -6.36
C GLU A 72 -0.67 2.66 -6.89
N TYR A 73 -1.34 3.43 -6.04
CA TYR A 73 -2.39 4.35 -6.47
C TYR A 73 -1.77 5.64 -7.03
N PRO A 74 -2.21 6.20 -8.18
CA PRO A 74 -3.33 5.80 -9.03
C PRO A 74 -2.88 5.07 -10.32
N ASP A 75 -1.97 4.09 -10.24
CA ASP A 75 -1.51 3.34 -11.41
C ASP A 75 -2.69 2.63 -12.10
N ASN A 76 -2.91 2.97 -13.37
CA ASN A 76 -3.99 2.43 -14.18
C ASN A 76 -3.60 1.22 -15.02
N ARG A 77 -2.38 0.70 -14.89
CA ARG A 77 -1.92 -0.48 -15.64
C ARG A 77 -2.42 -1.79 -15.05
N GLN A 78 -2.68 -1.82 -13.74
CA GLN A 78 -3.32 -2.96 -13.09
C GLN A 78 -4.84 -2.82 -13.19
N GLN A 79 -5.49 -3.88 -13.66
CA GLN A 79 -6.93 -3.92 -13.92
C GLN A 79 -7.54 -5.12 -13.19
N PHE A 80 -8.71 -4.91 -12.58
CA PHE A 80 -9.50 -5.89 -11.87
C PHE A 80 -10.88 -5.99 -12.49
N THR A 81 -11.57 -7.12 -12.32
CA THR A 81 -12.93 -7.28 -12.82
C THR A 81 -13.89 -6.36 -12.08
N ASP A 82 -14.73 -5.65 -12.83
CA ASP A 82 -15.82 -4.83 -12.31
C ASP A 82 -17.09 -5.69 -12.28
N SER A 83 -17.61 -5.99 -11.08
CA SER A 83 -18.81 -6.82 -10.92
C SER A 83 -20.10 -6.11 -11.26
N GLN A 84 -20.07 -4.78 -11.40
CA GLN A 84 -21.21 -3.94 -11.76
C GLN A 84 -21.27 -3.65 -13.27
N VAL A 85 -20.49 -4.39 -14.08
CA VAL A 85 -20.45 -4.23 -15.53
C VAL A 85 -21.83 -4.05 -16.16
N GLY A 86 -22.02 -2.94 -16.87
CA GLY A 86 -23.28 -2.62 -17.54
C GLY A 86 -24.26 -1.76 -16.75
N GLU A 87 -24.10 -1.62 -15.43
CA GLU A 87 -24.80 -0.62 -14.62
C GLU A 87 -24.42 0.80 -15.09
N PHE A 88 -25.33 1.76 -14.90
CA PHE A 88 -25.15 3.11 -15.41
C PHE A 88 -25.81 4.17 -14.53
N ILE A 89 -25.24 5.37 -14.51
CA ILE A 89 -25.80 6.52 -13.81
C ILE A 89 -25.39 7.84 -14.47
N TYR A 90 -26.19 8.88 -14.33
CA TYR A 90 -25.82 10.22 -14.77
C TYR A 90 -24.95 10.90 -13.72
N LEU A 91 -23.83 11.48 -14.13
CA LEU A 91 -22.87 12.12 -13.23
C LEU A 91 -23.22 13.57 -12.89
N ASP A 92 -24.06 14.20 -13.71
CA ASP A 92 -24.40 15.61 -13.65
C ASP A 92 -25.91 15.84 -13.48
N PRO A 93 -26.30 16.96 -12.85
CA PRO A 93 -27.72 17.28 -12.61
C PRO A 93 -28.54 17.46 -13.89
N ASP A 94 -27.90 17.87 -14.98
CA ASP A 94 -28.57 18.06 -16.28
C ASP A 94 -28.74 16.75 -17.06
N LYS A 95 -28.26 15.62 -16.53
CA LYS A 95 -28.29 14.28 -17.14
C LYS A 95 -27.68 14.24 -18.54
N LYS A 96 -26.53 14.90 -18.72
CA LYS A 96 -25.77 14.97 -19.98
C LYS A 96 -24.56 14.04 -20.01
N ASP A 97 -24.01 13.69 -18.86
CA ASP A 97 -22.82 12.87 -18.69
C ASP A 97 -23.22 11.51 -18.12
N LEU A 98 -23.31 10.50 -18.99
CA LEU A 98 -23.70 9.15 -18.63
C LEU A 98 -22.44 8.32 -18.31
N PHE A 99 -22.31 7.92 -17.05
CA PHE A 99 -21.36 6.90 -16.63
C PHE A 99 -21.95 5.51 -16.88
N LYS A 100 -21.11 4.61 -17.40
CA LYS A 100 -21.44 3.19 -17.53
C LYS A 100 -20.27 2.35 -17.04
N ALA A 101 -20.56 1.42 -16.14
CA ALA A 101 -19.56 0.51 -15.59
C ALA A 101 -18.92 -0.35 -16.70
N ALA A 102 -17.60 -0.31 -16.76
CA ALA A 102 -16.76 -1.13 -17.63
C ALA A 102 -16.72 -2.60 -17.17
N SER A 103 -16.10 -3.47 -17.95
CA SER A 103 -15.87 -4.87 -17.54
C SER A 103 -14.70 -5.02 -16.58
N THR A 104 -13.77 -4.08 -16.59
CA THR A 104 -12.58 -4.05 -15.74
C THR A 104 -12.19 -2.61 -15.39
N GLY A 105 -11.48 -2.43 -14.29
CA GLY A 105 -11.00 -1.13 -13.85
C GLY A 105 -9.77 -1.17 -12.97
N SER A 106 -9.05 -0.04 -12.89
CA SER A 106 -7.99 0.16 -11.90
C SER A 106 -8.58 0.40 -10.51
N VAL A 107 -7.73 0.40 -9.48
CA VAL A 107 -8.13 0.72 -8.09
C VAL A 107 -8.86 2.07 -8.02
N GLN A 108 -8.29 3.10 -8.64
CA GLN A 108 -8.91 4.44 -8.73
C GLN A 108 -10.27 4.38 -9.41
N TYR A 109 -10.36 3.72 -10.57
CA TYR A 109 -11.63 3.63 -11.30
C TYR A 109 -12.70 2.92 -10.45
N LEU A 110 -12.37 1.80 -9.80
CA LEU A 110 -13.35 1.01 -9.06
C LEU A 110 -13.87 1.75 -7.82
N ILE A 111 -12.97 2.43 -7.09
CA ILE A 111 -13.38 3.31 -5.98
C ILE A 111 -14.34 4.41 -6.48
N GLN A 112 -14.03 5.04 -7.62
CA GLN A 112 -14.91 6.04 -8.22
C GLN A 112 -16.23 5.44 -8.70
N ALA A 113 -16.20 4.25 -9.33
CA ALA A 113 -17.38 3.58 -9.86
C ALA A 113 -18.36 3.23 -8.74
N GLY A 114 -17.90 2.57 -7.67
CA GLY A 114 -18.74 2.26 -6.52
C GLY A 114 -19.30 3.50 -5.84
N ALA A 115 -18.51 4.58 -5.77
CA ALA A 115 -18.99 5.85 -5.21
C ALA A 115 -20.07 6.54 -6.07
N ALA A 116 -20.07 6.32 -7.39
CA ALA A 116 -21.09 6.87 -8.28
C ALA A 116 -22.35 5.98 -8.32
N LEU A 117 -22.19 4.66 -8.34
CA LEU A 117 -23.28 3.70 -8.51
C LEU A 117 -24.09 3.48 -7.22
N GLU A 118 -23.63 3.96 -6.07
CA GLU A 118 -24.42 3.90 -4.83
C GLU A 118 -25.75 4.68 -4.94
N ASP A 119 -25.82 5.72 -5.78
CA ASP A 119 -27.06 6.44 -6.07
C ASP A 119 -28.02 5.69 -7.01
N GLU A 120 -27.64 4.51 -7.52
CA GLU A 120 -28.48 3.78 -8.46
C GLU A 120 -29.73 3.18 -7.79
N GLY A 121 -30.89 3.54 -8.34
CA GLY A 121 -32.14 2.83 -8.06
C GLY A 121 -32.66 3.06 -6.64
N PHE A 122 -32.97 1.98 -5.91
CA PHE A 122 -33.55 2.07 -4.56
C PHE A 122 -32.51 2.23 -3.44
N ARG A 123 -31.21 2.17 -3.76
CA ARG A 123 -30.14 2.32 -2.77
C ARG A 123 -30.15 3.70 -2.11
N SER A 124 -30.48 4.74 -2.88
CA SER A 124 -30.60 6.14 -2.44
C SER A 124 -31.55 6.37 -1.26
N LEU A 125 -32.48 5.44 -1.00
CA LEU A 125 -33.40 5.54 0.13
C LEU A 125 -32.73 5.24 1.48
N CYS A 126 -31.55 4.62 1.47
CA CYS A 126 -30.77 4.26 2.65
C CYS A 126 -29.62 5.25 2.94
N HIS A 127 -29.63 6.44 2.31
CA HIS A 127 -28.54 7.43 2.40
C HIS A 127 -28.70 8.42 3.56
N PHE A 128 -29.86 8.41 4.22
CA PHE A 128 -30.18 9.34 5.30
C PHE A 128 -29.79 8.77 6.67
N TYR A 129 -29.38 9.67 7.56
CA TYR A 129 -29.15 9.37 8.97
C TYR A 129 -29.25 10.63 9.83
N ASP A 130 -30.34 10.79 10.56
CA ASP A 130 -30.47 11.85 11.56
C ASP A 130 -29.84 11.39 12.91
N PRO A 131 -28.74 12.02 13.34
CA PRO A 131 -28.04 11.64 14.56
C PRO A 131 -28.65 12.25 15.84
N LEU A 132 -29.76 13.00 15.77
CA LEU A 132 -30.41 13.54 16.95
C LEU A 132 -31.00 12.44 17.83
N ALA A 133 -30.94 12.65 19.15
CA ALA A 133 -31.46 11.70 20.11
C ALA A 133 -32.98 11.49 19.92
N GLY A 134 -33.41 10.24 19.75
CA GLY A 134 -34.80 9.89 19.41
C GLY A 134 -35.13 9.95 17.91
N HIS A 135 -34.19 10.44 17.09
CA HIS A 135 -34.32 10.59 15.65
C HIS A 135 -33.40 9.65 14.85
N THR A 136 -32.71 8.73 15.53
CA THR A 136 -31.81 7.73 14.92
C THR A 136 -32.61 6.67 14.15
N HIS A 137 -33.35 7.10 13.14
CA HIS A 137 -34.15 6.29 12.25
C HIS A 137 -33.78 6.63 10.79
N PRO A 138 -33.96 5.68 9.87
CA PRO A 138 -33.76 5.90 8.45
C PRO A 138 -34.88 6.75 7.83
N LEU A 139 -34.68 7.18 6.58
CA LEU A 139 -35.60 8.04 5.84
C LEU A 139 -37.07 7.61 6.01
N SER A 140 -37.92 8.54 6.42
CA SER A 140 -39.36 8.31 6.59
C SER A 140 -40.18 9.26 5.72
N ALA A 141 -40.85 8.72 4.70
CA ALA A 141 -41.67 9.49 3.76
C ALA A 141 -42.97 8.80 3.39
N LEU A 142 -44.04 9.58 3.23
CA LEU A 142 -45.37 9.10 2.83
C LEU A 142 -45.93 7.94 3.69
N GLY A 143 -45.51 7.83 4.96
CA GLY A 143 -45.93 6.78 5.88
C GLY A 143 -45.17 5.45 5.74
N PHE A 144 -44.06 5.46 4.99
CA PHE A 144 -43.10 4.36 4.90
C PHE A 144 -41.76 4.81 5.46
N THR A 145 -41.04 3.87 6.07
CA THR A 145 -39.71 4.08 6.63
C THR A 145 -38.76 3.10 5.96
N ALA A 146 -37.58 3.58 5.55
CA ALA A 146 -36.54 2.72 5.02
C ALA A 146 -36.09 1.72 6.09
N ARG A 147 -35.54 0.58 5.67
CA ARG A 147 -35.16 -0.49 6.61
C ARG A 147 -33.84 -0.20 7.33
N TYR A 148 -32.93 0.54 6.69
CA TYR A 148 -31.57 0.79 7.17
C TYR A 148 -31.21 2.26 7.02
N SER A 149 -30.52 2.79 8.03
CA SER A 149 -29.87 4.11 7.96
C SER A 149 -28.55 4.02 7.21
N ALA A 150 -28.01 5.16 6.77
CA ALA A 150 -26.71 5.23 6.09
C ALA A 150 -25.58 4.43 6.77
N PRO A 151 -25.32 4.58 8.09
CA PRO A 151 -24.26 3.79 8.75
C PRO A 151 -24.55 2.28 8.78
N GLU A 152 -25.80 1.86 8.95
CA GLU A 152 -26.16 0.44 8.96
C GLU A 152 -26.01 -0.17 7.56
N TRP A 153 -26.43 0.59 6.55
CA TRP A 153 -26.32 0.22 5.14
C TRP A 153 -24.86 0.12 4.69
N ALA A 154 -24.01 1.07 5.10
CA ALA A 154 -22.58 1.10 4.79
C ALA A 154 -21.81 -0.02 5.49
N THR A 155 -22.08 -0.25 6.78
CA THR A 155 -21.30 -1.20 7.59
C THR A 155 -21.77 -2.64 7.41
N GLY A 156 -23.05 -2.85 7.12
CA GLY A 156 -23.67 -4.18 7.09
C GLY A 156 -23.92 -4.77 8.48
N TYR A 157 -23.77 -3.96 9.54
CA TYR A 157 -24.11 -4.30 10.91
C TYR A 157 -25.37 -3.54 11.33
N THR A 158 -26.27 -4.25 11.99
CA THR A 158 -27.54 -3.71 12.48
C THR A 158 -27.60 -3.97 13.98
N ASP A 159 -28.14 -3.02 14.75
CA ASP A 159 -28.36 -3.21 16.19
C ASP A 159 -29.47 -4.24 16.49
N SER A 160 -30.09 -4.81 15.45
CA SER A 160 -31.19 -5.78 15.52
C SER A 160 -30.80 -7.12 14.88
N GLU A 161 -30.63 -8.16 15.71
CA GLU A 161 -30.40 -9.56 15.26
C GLU A 161 -31.51 -10.11 14.35
N THR A 162 -32.65 -9.42 14.24
CA THR A 162 -33.81 -9.87 13.46
C THR A 162 -33.80 -9.46 11.99
N LEU A 163 -32.84 -8.64 11.55
CA LEU A 163 -32.77 -8.15 10.18
C LEU A 163 -31.78 -8.97 9.33
N ALA A 164 -32.00 -10.29 9.27
CA ALA A 164 -31.40 -11.11 8.24
C ALA A 164 -31.92 -10.64 6.87
N ASP A 165 -31.01 -10.58 5.90
CA ASP A 165 -31.19 -10.10 4.52
C ASP A 165 -31.13 -8.57 4.36
N GLY A 166 -29.89 -8.09 4.16
CA GLY A 166 -29.53 -6.69 3.91
C GLY A 166 -30.06 -6.21 2.57
N VAL A 167 -31.32 -5.78 2.54
CA VAL A 167 -31.97 -5.22 1.37
C VAL A 167 -32.46 -3.83 1.71
N CYS A 168 -32.02 -2.80 0.98
CA CYS A 168 -32.53 -1.44 1.14
C CYS A 168 -33.98 -1.49 0.70
N GLN A 169 -34.88 -1.53 1.67
CA GLN A 169 -36.29 -1.77 1.48
C GLN A 169 -37.07 -0.56 1.97
N PHE A 170 -37.96 -0.08 1.11
CA PHE A 170 -38.99 0.89 1.46
C PHE A 170 -40.31 0.18 1.19
N GLY A 171 -41.23 0.13 2.16
CA GLY A 171 -42.50 -0.60 2.01
C GLY A 171 -42.38 -2.09 1.55
N PRO A 172 -43.46 -2.71 1.03
CA PRO A 172 -43.49 -4.14 0.75
C PRO A 172 -43.02 -4.57 -0.65
N VAL A 173 -42.61 -3.63 -1.53
CA VAL A 173 -42.37 -3.93 -2.96
C VAL A 173 -41.02 -3.42 -3.48
N TRP A 174 -40.38 -2.47 -2.80
CA TRP A 174 -39.21 -1.75 -3.33
C TRP A 174 -37.97 -2.16 -2.58
N SER A 175 -37.01 -2.76 -3.27
CA SER A 175 -35.89 -3.42 -2.61
C SER A 175 -34.65 -3.51 -3.50
N SER A 176 -33.47 -3.19 -2.94
CA SER A 176 -32.15 -3.40 -3.56
C SER A 176 -31.24 -4.18 -2.62
N PRO A 177 -30.54 -5.24 -3.05
CA PRO A 177 -29.66 -6.00 -2.17
C PRO A 177 -28.40 -5.20 -1.79
N GLN A 178 -27.93 -5.37 -0.56
CA GLN A 178 -26.63 -4.90 -0.12
C GLN A 178 -25.58 -5.95 -0.45
N LEU A 179 -24.71 -5.63 -1.39
CA LEU A 179 -23.58 -6.48 -1.78
C LEU A 179 -22.23 -5.81 -1.49
N TYR A 180 -22.23 -4.54 -1.09
CA TYR A 180 -21.05 -3.67 -1.07
C TYR A 180 -20.83 -2.99 0.29
N SER A 181 -21.36 -3.58 1.38
CA SER A 181 -21.07 -3.11 2.74
C SER A 181 -19.62 -3.37 3.15
N LEU A 182 -19.13 -2.71 4.20
CA LEU A 182 -17.80 -2.99 4.76
C LEU A 182 -17.66 -4.44 5.25
N LYS A 183 -18.74 -5.05 5.76
CA LYS A 183 -18.78 -6.48 6.08
C LYS A 183 -18.57 -7.36 4.84
N ASN A 184 -19.24 -7.05 3.73
CA ASN A 184 -19.01 -7.76 2.46
C ASN A 184 -17.58 -7.53 1.95
N ALA A 185 -17.08 -6.29 2.07
CA ALA A 185 -15.72 -5.94 1.67
C ALA A 185 -14.66 -6.75 2.44
N GLN A 186 -14.84 -7.00 3.74
CA GLN A 186 -13.96 -7.89 4.51
C GLN A 186 -13.99 -9.32 3.94
N GLU A 187 -15.16 -9.88 3.65
CA GLU A 187 -15.25 -11.21 3.02
C GLU A 187 -14.58 -11.26 1.65
N TYR A 188 -14.79 -10.24 0.81
CA TYR A 188 -14.13 -10.11 -0.48
C TYR A 188 -12.62 -9.98 -0.31
N PHE A 189 -12.15 -9.22 0.68
CA PHE A 189 -10.73 -9.05 0.93
C PHE A 189 -10.08 -10.38 1.33
N TYR A 190 -10.69 -11.14 2.23
CA TYR A 190 -10.20 -12.48 2.56
C TYR A 190 -10.09 -13.37 1.33
N LYS A 191 -11.15 -13.42 0.51
CA LYS A 191 -11.18 -14.21 -0.73
C LYS A 191 -10.17 -13.71 -1.76
N ALA A 192 -9.95 -12.41 -1.86
CA ALA A 192 -8.94 -11.81 -2.73
C ALA A 192 -7.53 -12.25 -2.35
N LEU A 193 -7.27 -12.52 -1.06
CA LEU A 193 -5.99 -13.01 -0.58
C LEU A 193 -5.84 -14.54 -0.63
N THR A 194 -6.93 -15.30 -0.68
CA THR A 194 -6.87 -16.75 -0.41
C THR A 194 -7.40 -17.65 -1.54
N LEU A 195 -8.26 -17.15 -2.44
CA LEU A 195 -8.82 -17.98 -3.50
C LEU A 195 -7.74 -18.52 -4.43
N SER A 196 -7.91 -19.79 -4.84
CA SER A 196 -6.92 -20.48 -5.65
C SER A 196 -6.74 -19.85 -7.03
N ASN A 197 -7.81 -19.54 -7.76
CA ASN A 197 -7.68 -18.95 -9.09
C ASN A 197 -7.38 -17.44 -9.04
N LYS A 198 -6.36 -16.99 -9.78
CA LYS A 198 -5.99 -15.56 -9.88
C LYS A 198 -7.10 -14.67 -10.44
N SER A 199 -7.90 -15.13 -11.40
CA SER A 199 -9.03 -14.35 -11.91
C SER A 199 -10.09 -14.12 -10.85
N ASP A 200 -10.34 -15.13 -10.00
CA ASP A 200 -11.30 -15.01 -8.90
C ASP A 200 -10.76 -14.08 -7.83
N ARG A 201 -9.46 -14.20 -7.46
CA ARG A 201 -8.81 -13.22 -6.57
C ARG A 201 -8.96 -11.79 -7.10
N ASN A 202 -8.71 -11.58 -8.40
CA ASN A 202 -8.84 -10.27 -9.03
C ASN A 202 -10.28 -9.74 -9.03
N LEU A 203 -11.28 -10.61 -9.24
CA LEU A 203 -12.69 -10.23 -9.09
C LEU A 203 -12.99 -9.78 -7.65
N GLN A 204 -12.48 -10.48 -6.66
CA GLN A 204 -12.72 -10.11 -5.27
C GLN A 204 -11.98 -8.83 -4.87
N PHE A 205 -10.75 -8.60 -5.35
CA PHE A 205 -10.10 -7.29 -5.23
C PHE A 205 -10.95 -6.18 -5.86
N GLY A 206 -11.52 -6.45 -7.04
CA GLY A 206 -12.47 -5.55 -7.69
C GLY A 206 -13.62 -5.16 -6.77
N ASN A 207 -14.27 -6.15 -6.16
CA ASN A 207 -15.36 -5.95 -5.21
C ASN A 207 -14.93 -5.21 -3.94
N VAL A 208 -13.70 -5.42 -3.42
CA VAL A 208 -13.19 -4.63 -2.29
C VAL A 208 -13.19 -3.14 -2.63
N PHE A 209 -12.63 -2.77 -3.78
CA PHE A 209 -12.51 -1.36 -4.17
C PHE A 209 -13.85 -0.72 -4.51
N LEU A 210 -14.77 -1.46 -5.15
CA LEU A 210 -16.16 -1.02 -5.33
C LEU A 210 -16.84 -0.76 -3.99
N SER A 211 -16.76 -1.71 -3.04
CA SER A 211 -17.35 -1.57 -1.71
C SER A 211 -16.80 -0.38 -0.92
N LEU A 212 -15.51 -0.09 -1.03
CA LEU A 212 -14.93 1.13 -0.43
C LEU A 212 -15.54 2.40 -1.03
N GLY A 213 -15.76 2.42 -2.35
CA GLY A 213 -16.49 3.50 -3.03
C GLY A 213 -17.90 3.70 -2.49
N HIS A 214 -18.68 2.61 -2.41
CA HIS A 214 -20.04 2.60 -1.87
C HIS A 214 -20.10 3.05 -0.40
N ALA A 215 -19.19 2.58 0.45
CA ALA A 215 -19.16 2.96 1.86
C ALA A 215 -18.75 4.45 2.05
N MET A 216 -17.81 4.95 1.26
CA MET A 216 -17.43 6.36 1.28
C MET A 216 -18.56 7.27 0.80
N HIS A 217 -19.32 6.86 -0.21
CA HIS A 217 -20.50 7.59 -0.68
C HIS A 217 -21.45 7.92 0.49
N LEU A 218 -21.86 6.90 1.25
CA LEU A 218 -22.79 7.05 2.39
C LEU A 218 -22.21 7.93 3.52
N LEU A 219 -20.89 8.00 3.65
CA LEU A 219 -20.23 8.89 4.59
C LEU A 219 -20.24 10.34 4.08
N GLN A 220 -19.99 10.52 2.78
CA GLN A 220 -20.04 11.81 2.10
C GLN A 220 -21.45 12.40 2.13
N ASP A 221 -22.50 11.58 2.00
CA ASP A 221 -23.90 12.00 2.13
C ASP A 221 -24.18 12.60 3.50
N THR A 222 -23.62 12.04 4.56
CA THR A 222 -23.78 12.61 5.90
C THR A 222 -22.94 13.88 6.16
N SER A 223 -22.19 14.35 5.16
CA SER A 223 -21.66 15.71 5.13
C SER A 223 -22.62 16.73 4.50
N VAL A 224 -23.76 16.27 3.95
CA VAL A 224 -24.80 17.10 3.37
C VAL A 224 -25.89 17.38 4.41
N PRO A 225 -26.20 18.65 4.74
CA PRO A 225 -27.17 18.98 5.78
C PRO A 225 -28.57 18.38 5.57
N GLN A 226 -28.99 18.17 4.31
CA GLN A 226 -30.29 17.59 4.00
C GLN A 226 -30.39 16.11 4.41
N HIS A 227 -29.30 15.35 4.29
CA HIS A 227 -29.26 13.91 4.56
C HIS A 227 -29.13 13.54 6.03
N VAL A 228 -28.71 14.50 6.86
CA VAL A 228 -28.61 14.33 8.32
C VAL A 228 -29.75 14.97 9.10
N ARG A 229 -30.77 15.46 8.39
CA ARG A 229 -31.94 16.13 8.97
C ARG A 229 -33.26 15.67 8.35
N ASP A 230 -33.26 14.49 7.74
CA ASP A 230 -34.40 13.88 7.05
C ASP A 230 -35.10 14.85 6.07
N ASP A 231 -34.34 15.78 5.45
CA ASP A 231 -34.84 16.79 4.53
C ASP A 231 -34.90 16.18 3.12
N MET A 232 -35.84 15.27 2.93
CA MET A 232 -36.02 14.55 1.68
C MET A 232 -36.23 15.49 0.49
N HIS A 233 -35.48 15.25 -0.59
CA HIS A 233 -35.63 15.86 -1.91
C HIS A 233 -35.62 14.78 -3.00
N CYS A 234 -36.32 15.07 -4.10
CA CYS A 234 -36.31 14.25 -5.30
C CYS A 234 -36.13 15.14 -6.53
N ASP A 235 -35.11 14.82 -7.35
CA ASP A 235 -34.76 15.57 -8.55
C ASP A 235 -35.53 15.11 -9.79
N ASP A 236 -36.23 13.97 -9.71
CA ASP A 236 -36.99 13.46 -10.84
C ASP A 236 -38.28 14.27 -11.08
N PRO A 237 -38.54 14.75 -12.32
CA PRO A 237 -39.79 15.43 -12.64
C PRO A 237 -41.06 14.64 -12.32
N LEU A 238 -41.00 13.31 -12.27
CA LEU A 238 -42.11 12.45 -11.86
C LEU A 238 -42.55 12.74 -10.42
N CYS A 239 -41.63 13.09 -9.52
CA CYS A 239 -41.93 13.43 -8.13
C CYS A 239 -42.87 14.65 -7.97
N LYS A 240 -43.09 15.44 -9.04
CA LYS A 240 -44.09 16.51 -9.06
C LYS A 240 -45.50 15.96 -8.83
N ILE A 241 -45.77 14.72 -9.24
CA ILE A 241 -47.09 14.08 -9.15
C ILE A 241 -47.53 13.86 -7.68
N VAL A 242 -46.57 13.68 -6.75
CA VAL A 242 -46.83 13.55 -5.29
C VAL A 242 -46.28 14.71 -4.47
N ASN A 243 -45.95 15.84 -5.11
CA ASN A 243 -45.44 17.01 -4.43
C ASN A 243 -44.13 16.76 -3.64
N LEU A 244 -43.31 15.82 -4.10
CA LEU A 244 -41.99 15.50 -3.53
C LEU A 244 -40.81 16.05 -4.36
N HIS A 245 -41.09 16.67 -5.52
CA HIS A 245 -40.06 17.23 -6.38
C HIS A 245 -39.53 18.57 -5.84
N HIS A 246 -38.50 18.47 -5.01
CA HIS A 246 -37.82 19.60 -4.37
C HIS A 246 -36.31 19.48 -4.57
N PRO A 247 -35.80 19.65 -5.80
CA PRO A 247 -34.44 19.29 -6.12
C PRO A 247 -33.39 20.03 -5.28
N SER A 248 -32.29 19.34 -4.97
CA SER A 248 -31.27 19.88 -4.07
C SER A 248 -30.36 20.89 -4.77
N LYS A 249 -30.61 22.17 -4.52
CA LYS A 249 -29.76 23.24 -5.05
C LYS A 249 -28.35 23.23 -4.45
N TYR A 250 -28.17 22.65 -3.26
CA TYR A 250 -26.85 22.53 -2.64
C TYR A 250 -25.98 21.53 -3.42
N GLU A 251 -26.54 20.37 -3.74
CA GLU A 251 -25.81 19.27 -4.39
C GLU A 251 -25.44 19.62 -5.83
N SER A 252 -26.42 20.11 -6.62
CA SER A 252 -26.15 20.53 -8.00
C SER A 252 -25.15 21.70 -8.05
N TYR A 253 -25.22 22.65 -7.11
CA TYR A 253 -24.25 23.74 -7.07
C TYR A 253 -22.85 23.26 -6.64
N THR A 254 -22.77 22.29 -5.74
CA THR A 254 -21.50 21.65 -5.35
C THR A 254 -20.87 20.96 -6.56
N TYR A 255 -21.65 20.22 -7.35
CA TYR A 255 -21.16 19.59 -8.57
C TYR A 255 -20.51 20.59 -9.53
N LEU A 256 -21.24 21.69 -9.80
CA LEU A 256 -20.84 22.70 -10.79
C LEU A 256 -19.66 23.57 -10.34
N SER A 257 -19.46 23.80 -9.04
CA SER A 257 -18.63 24.93 -8.59
C SER A 257 -17.77 24.67 -7.36
N ALA A 258 -17.91 23.53 -6.67
CA ALA A 258 -17.10 23.30 -5.49
C ALA A 258 -15.64 22.95 -5.83
N PRO A 259 -14.66 23.56 -5.15
CA PRO A 259 -13.25 23.20 -5.30
C PRO A 259 -12.98 21.90 -4.52
N ILE A 260 -12.91 20.77 -5.22
CA ILE A 260 -12.60 19.47 -4.62
C ILE A 260 -11.16 19.12 -4.94
N GLY A 261 -10.39 18.85 -3.89
CA GLY A 261 -8.99 18.44 -3.96
C GLY A 261 -8.50 17.96 -2.59
N PRO A 262 -7.24 17.54 -2.46
CA PRO A 262 -6.69 17.02 -1.21
C PRO A 262 -6.95 17.97 -0.03
N SER A 263 -7.43 17.40 1.07
CA SER A 263 -7.83 18.16 2.26
C SER A 263 -6.63 18.42 3.18
N ALA A 264 -6.52 19.66 3.69
CA ALA A 264 -5.59 19.97 4.78
C ALA A 264 -6.14 19.56 6.16
N TYR A 265 -7.43 19.22 6.24
CA TYR A 265 -8.04 18.60 7.41
C TYR A 265 -7.53 17.16 7.45
N GLY A 266 -6.54 16.88 8.30
CA GLY A 266 -5.86 15.58 8.34
C GLY A 266 -6.82 14.39 8.47
N SER A 267 -6.36 13.19 8.10
CA SER A 267 -7.19 11.98 8.15
C SER A 267 -7.76 11.76 9.55
N VAL A 268 -9.05 11.43 9.61
CA VAL A 268 -9.77 11.19 10.87
C VAL A 268 -9.56 9.76 11.32
N SER A 269 -9.31 9.55 12.61
CA SER A 269 -9.21 8.23 13.22
C SER A 269 -9.93 8.21 14.56
N PHE A 270 -10.49 7.06 14.91
CA PHE A 270 -11.17 6.84 16.19
C PHE A 270 -10.48 5.70 16.95
N PRO A 271 -10.04 5.92 18.20
CA PRO A 271 -9.26 4.95 18.98
C PRO A 271 -9.99 3.62 19.22
N ASP A 272 -11.31 3.66 19.29
CA ASP A 272 -12.14 2.49 19.62
C ASP A 272 -12.17 1.47 18.46
N GLY A 273 -11.67 1.82 17.27
CA GLY A 273 -11.55 0.91 16.13
C GLY A 273 -12.92 0.44 15.61
N ASN A 274 -13.95 1.28 15.68
CA ASN A 274 -15.28 0.99 15.17
C ASN A 274 -15.62 1.84 13.95
N ALA A 275 -16.01 1.21 12.84
CA ALA A 275 -16.34 1.92 11.59
C ALA A 275 -17.57 2.85 11.70
N ARG A 276 -18.54 2.52 12.58
CA ARG A 276 -19.74 3.35 12.80
C ARG A 276 -19.42 4.70 13.45
N ALA A 277 -18.31 4.80 14.17
CA ALA A 277 -17.88 6.03 14.84
C ALA A 277 -17.63 7.20 13.87
N PHE A 278 -17.37 6.91 12.59
CA PHE A 278 -17.22 7.91 11.53
C PHE A 278 -18.52 8.69 11.26
N TRP A 279 -19.69 8.06 11.42
CA TRP A 279 -21.00 8.74 11.29
C TRP A 279 -21.42 9.38 12.60
N SER A 280 -21.36 8.63 13.70
CA SER A 280 -21.76 9.10 15.03
C SER A 280 -21.10 8.30 16.14
N ASN A 281 -20.78 8.98 17.23
CA ASN A 281 -20.23 8.38 18.44
C ASN A 281 -20.65 9.17 19.69
N ASP A 282 -20.34 8.63 20.88
CA ASP A 282 -20.71 9.23 22.16
C ASP A 282 -20.02 10.59 22.42
N ALA A 283 -18.83 10.78 21.84
CA ALA A 283 -18.13 12.06 21.89
C ALA A 283 -18.76 13.14 20.99
N GLY A 284 -19.75 12.78 20.15
CA GLY A 284 -20.41 13.71 19.26
C GLY A 284 -19.56 14.14 18.06
N SER A 285 -18.47 13.42 17.76
CA SER A 285 -17.46 13.78 16.77
C SER A 285 -17.61 13.08 15.42
N GLY A 286 -18.69 12.30 15.23
CA GLY A 286 -19.01 11.74 13.91
C GLY A 286 -19.45 12.82 12.92
N ILE A 287 -19.22 12.61 11.63
CA ILE A 287 -19.49 13.63 10.61
C ILE A 287 -20.98 13.97 10.52
N ALA A 288 -21.88 13.00 10.72
CA ALA A 288 -23.31 13.26 10.71
C ALA A 288 -23.69 14.21 11.86
N GLN A 289 -23.16 13.97 13.06
CA GLN A 289 -23.37 14.82 14.24
C GLN A 289 -22.79 16.21 14.05
N PHE A 290 -21.62 16.33 13.41
CA PHE A 290 -21.02 17.61 13.06
C PHE A 290 -21.89 18.39 12.08
N THR A 291 -22.31 17.76 10.98
CA THR A 291 -23.11 18.40 9.93
C THR A 291 -24.48 18.83 10.47
N ASN A 292 -25.20 17.92 11.14
CA ASN A 292 -26.52 18.18 11.71
C ASN A 292 -26.45 19.36 12.70
N ARG A 293 -25.48 19.39 13.61
CA ARG A 293 -25.40 20.42 14.65
C ARG A 293 -25.02 21.80 14.12
N ASN A 294 -24.26 21.88 13.04
CA ASN A 294 -23.59 23.12 12.66
C ASN A 294 -24.18 23.80 11.41
N PHE A 295 -25.01 23.08 10.62
CA PHE A 295 -25.51 23.58 9.33
C PHE A 295 -27.01 23.36 9.18
N LEU A 296 -27.64 24.27 8.43
CA LEU A 296 -29.08 24.29 8.16
C LEU A 296 -29.39 23.59 6.83
N SER A 297 -30.59 23.01 6.72
CA SER A 297 -31.16 22.52 5.46
C SER A 297 -32.45 23.27 5.13
N VAL A 298 -32.84 23.32 3.86
CA VAL A 298 -33.91 24.19 3.36
C VAL A 298 -35.26 23.97 4.05
N ARG A 299 -35.64 22.72 4.36
CA ARG A 299 -36.95 22.40 4.97
C ARG A 299 -36.89 22.21 6.48
N THR A 300 -35.70 22.20 7.08
CA THR A 300 -35.52 22.12 8.54
C THR A 300 -35.07 23.44 9.15
N MET A 301 -34.83 24.44 8.33
CA MET A 301 -35.00 25.82 8.72
C MET A 301 -36.48 26.01 9.06
N ALA A 302 -36.82 26.23 10.34
CA ALA A 302 -38.19 26.41 10.77
C ALA A 302 -38.94 27.44 9.90
N ALA A 303 -40.27 27.34 9.95
CA ALA A 303 -41.14 28.49 9.81
C ALA A 303 -40.83 29.42 11.00
N PHE A 304 -39.74 30.18 10.90
CA PHE A 304 -39.16 30.87 12.03
C PHE A 304 -40.00 32.07 12.35
N GLY A 305 -40.47 32.08 13.61
CA GLY A 305 -41.41 32.97 14.29
C GLY A 305 -40.78 34.05 15.20
N ALA A 306 -39.54 33.77 15.55
CA ALA A 306 -38.71 34.50 16.49
C ALA A 306 -37.29 33.98 16.27
N HIS A 307 -36.28 34.64 16.79
CA HIS A 307 -34.90 34.17 16.80
C HIS A 307 -34.67 32.83 17.57
N ASP A 308 -35.72 32.04 17.82
CA ASP A 308 -35.70 30.74 18.48
C ASP A 308 -35.44 29.63 17.46
N ALA A 309 -34.63 28.63 17.83
CA ALA A 309 -34.27 27.51 16.95
C ALA A 309 -35.46 26.59 16.61
N ASN A 310 -35.36 25.79 15.53
CA ASN A 310 -36.40 24.84 15.17
C ASN A 310 -36.61 23.91 16.37
N ALA A 311 -37.86 23.72 16.81
CA ALA A 311 -38.17 22.87 17.97
C ALA A 311 -37.67 21.43 17.80
N GLU A 312 -37.60 20.95 16.56
CA GLU A 312 -37.08 19.65 16.17
C GLU A 312 -35.57 19.67 15.94
N TYR A 313 -35.05 20.73 15.31
CA TYR A 313 -33.61 20.93 15.05
C TYR A 313 -33.09 22.20 15.73
N PRO A 314 -32.79 22.16 17.04
CA PRO A 314 -32.49 23.35 17.84
C PRO A 314 -31.11 23.99 17.57
N MET A 315 -30.30 23.38 16.69
CA MET A 315 -28.97 23.84 16.31
C MET A 315 -28.91 24.06 14.79
N PRO A 316 -27.95 24.84 14.24
CA PRO A 316 -27.01 25.70 14.95
C PRO A 316 -27.68 26.93 15.59
N VAL A 317 -27.03 27.51 16.60
CA VAL A 317 -27.51 28.73 17.27
C VAL A 317 -26.91 29.96 16.59
N TRP A 318 -27.75 30.99 16.41
CA TRP A 318 -27.32 32.31 15.94
C TRP A 318 -26.37 32.95 16.94
N ASN A 319 -25.24 33.49 16.46
CA ASN A 319 -24.32 34.22 17.33
C ASN A 319 -24.68 35.71 17.48
N GLY A 320 -25.83 36.13 16.92
CA GLY A 320 -26.33 37.50 16.91
C GLY A 320 -25.63 38.43 15.90
N ALA A 321 -24.62 37.95 15.17
CA ALA A 321 -23.95 38.72 14.13
C ALA A 321 -24.67 38.60 12.79
N ALA A 322 -24.87 39.74 12.13
CA ALA A 322 -25.37 39.86 10.78
C ALA A 322 -24.43 40.73 9.95
N SER A 323 -24.20 40.36 8.69
CA SER A 323 -23.44 41.17 7.74
C SER A 323 -24.30 41.58 6.56
N VAL A 324 -24.25 42.87 6.22
CA VAL A 324 -24.91 43.44 5.04
C VAL A 324 -23.87 43.53 3.94
N GLU A 325 -24.02 42.72 2.90
CA GLU A 325 -23.06 42.62 1.80
C GLU A 325 -23.66 43.13 0.51
N SER A 326 -22.91 43.96 -0.24
CA SER A 326 -23.36 44.40 -1.56
C SER A 326 -23.48 43.21 -2.52
N ILE A 327 -24.47 43.23 -3.41
CA ILE A 327 -24.66 42.16 -4.39
C ILE A 327 -23.41 41.96 -5.26
N TYR A 328 -22.66 43.03 -5.55
CA TYR A 328 -21.39 42.96 -6.29
C TYR A 328 -20.31 42.19 -5.54
N ASN A 329 -20.18 42.38 -4.22
CA ASN A 329 -19.26 41.59 -3.40
C ASN A 329 -19.67 40.13 -3.37
N VAL A 330 -20.97 39.83 -3.23
CA VAL A 330 -21.48 38.46 -3.22
C VAL A 330 -21.13 37.72 -4.51
N PHE A 331 -21.37 38.33 -5.67
CA PHE A 331 -21.05 37.72 -6.97
C PHE A 331 -19.54 37.62 -7.21
N ARG A 332 -18.76 38.61 -6.77
CA ARG A 332 -17.29 38.53 -6.77
C ARG A 332 -16.78 37.33 -5.97
N ASP A 333 -17.29 37.13 -4.76
CA ASP A 333 -16.89 36.02 -3.90
C ASP A 333 -17.32 34.65 -4.49
N LEU A 334 -18.45 34.61 -5.20
CA LEU A 334 -18.90 33.44 -5.98
C LEU A 334 -18.06 33.22 -7.26
N ASN A 335 -17.11 34.11 -7.56
CA ASN A 335 -16.34 34.15 -8.80
C ASN A 335 -17.24 34.15 -10.06
N GLN A 336 -18.32 34.93 -10.03
CA GLN A 336 -19.30 35.06 -11.11
C GLN A 336 -19.56 36.53 -11.44
N PRO A 337 -19.90 36.86 -12.70
CA PRO A 337 -20.36 38.20 -13.04
C PRO A 337 -21.75 38.46 -12.44
N VAL A 338 -22.03 39.70 -12.06
CA VAL A 338 -23.38 40.13 -11.71
C VAL A 338 -24.26 40.05 -12.96
N PRO A 339 -25.40 39.33 -12.94
CA PRO A 339 -26.33 39.26 -14.07
C PRO A 339 -26.79 40.66 -14.52
N GLU A 340 -26.91 40.86 -15.82
CA GLU A 340 -27.26 42.16 -16.41
C GLU A 340 -28.58 42.72 -15.87
N GLN A 341 -29.57 41.86 -15.62
CA GLN A 341 -30.84 42.27 -15.02
C GLN A 341 -30.66 42.81 -13.60
N ILE A 342 -29.78 42.20 -12.81
CA ILE A 342 -29.45 42.66 -11.45
C ILE A 342 -28.64 43.95 -11.53
N ALA A 343 -27.62 44.02 -12.40
CA ALA A 343 -26.80 45.21 -12.57
C ALA A 343 -27.63 46.43 -13.01
N SER A 344 -28.65 46.21 -13.84
CA SER A 344 -29.60 47.24 -14.29
C SER A 344 -30.54 47.71 -13.18
N ALA A 345 -31.02 46.78 -12.34
CA ALA A 345 -31.88 47.10 -11.20
C ALA A 345 -31.11 47.70 -10.01
N CYS A 346 -29.80 47.42 -9.93
CA CYS A 346 -28.92 47.74 -8.82
C CYS A 346 -27.61 48.37 -9.31
N PRO A 347 -27.63 49.64 -9.78
CA PRO A 347 -26.42 50.29 -10.27
C PRO A 347 -25.40 50.48 -9.15
N GLN A 348 -24.14 50.18 -9.44
CA GLN A 348 -23.00 50.19 -8.50
C GLN A 348 -22.76 51.56 -7.80
N GLU A 349 -23.32 52.65 -8.34
CA GLU A 349 -23.02 54.03 -7.91
C GLU A 349 -24.02 54.67 -6.92
N SER A 350 -25.04 53.94 -6.44
CA SER A 350 -25.96 54.49 -5.42
C SER A 350 -25.35 54.40 -4.02
N THR A 351 -24.80 55.51 -3.52
CA THR A 351 -24.29 55.66 -2.15
C THR A 351 -25.39 55.78 -1.08
N SER A 352 -26.67 55.78 -1.46
CA SER A 352 -27.79 56.02 -0.54
C SER A 352 -28.60 54.78 -0.17
N THR A 353 -28.53 53.70 -0.95
CA THR A 353 -29.03 52.37 -0.56
C THR A 353 -28.43 51.31 -1.50
N PRO A 354 -27.28 50.68 -1.18
CA PRO A 354 -26.74 49.64 -2.03
C PRO A 354 -27.67 48.43 -2.02
N CYS A 355 -27.95 47.84 -3.18
CA CYS A 355 -28.59 46.53 -3.23
C CYS A 355 -27.71 45.53 -2.48
N ALA A 356 -28.19 45.11 -1.33
CA ALA A 356 -27.44 44.33 -0.39
C ALA A 356 -28.24 43.14 0.08
N VAL A 357 -27.51 42.12 0.52
CA VAL A 357 -28.05 40.90 1.10
C VAL A 357 -27.55 40.83 2.53
N THR A 358 -28.45 40.55 3.46
CA THR A 358 -28.08 40.35 4.86
C THR A 358 -27.88 38.87 5.14
N PHE A 359 -26.66 38.50 5.55
CA PHE A 359 -26.31 37.16 6.00
C PHE A 359 -26.31 37.10 7.52
N LEU A 360 -26.81 35.99 8.06
CA LEU A 360 -26.72 35.67 9.48
C LEU A 360 -25.58 34.69 9.73
N ALA A 361 -24.83 34.94 10.79
CA ALA A 361 -23.76 34.05 11.22
C ALA A 361 -24.22 33.08 12.32
N SER A 362 -23.70 31.86 12.25
CA SER A 362 -23.87 30.87 13.31
C SER A 362 -22.53 30.48 13.91
N THR A 363 -22.57 30.02 15.16
CA THR A 363 -21.42 29.44 15.84
C THR A 363 -21.71 28.01 16.25
N GLY A 364 -20.67 27.22 16.30
CA GLY A 364 -20.75 25.86 16.80
C GLY A 364 -19.39 25.30 17.17
N THR A 365 -19.32 23.99 17.31
CA THR A 365 -18.10 23.31 17.74
C THR A 365 -17.89 22.09 16.87
N ASP A 366 -16.65 21.96 16.41
CA ASP A 366 -16.14 20.72 15.87
C ASP A 366 -15.65 19.85 17.03
N GLN A 367 -16.45 18.84 17.38
CA GLN A 367 -16.13 17.96 18.51
C GLN A 367 -14.94 17.05 18.23
N PHE A 368 -14.54 16.87 16.95
CA PHE A 368 -13.36 16.08 16.62
C PHE A 368 -12.08 16.85 16.95
N THR A 369 -12.00 18.12 16.54
CA THR A 369 -10.81 18.97 16.80
C THR A 369 -10.90 19.77 18.11
N GLY A 370 -12.07 19.80 18.74
CA GLY A 370 -12.39 20.69 19.86
C GLY A 370 -12.51 22.17 19.47
N SER A 371 -12.36 22.50 18.18
CA SER A 371 -12.31 23.89 17.71
C SER A 371 -13.71 24.51 17.64
N SER A 372 -13.81 25.77 18.05
CA SER A 372 -15.01 26.57 17.77
C SER A 372 -15.04 26.94 16.29
N ILE A 373 -16.21 26.82 15.67
CA ILE A 373 -16.44 27.20 14.28
C ILE A 373 -17.42 28.36 14.22
N THR A 374 -17.17 29.29 13.28
CA THR A 374 -18.11 30.38 12.95
C THR A 374 -18.41 30.29 11.46
N ASN A 375 -19.66 30.04 11.10
CA ASN A 375 -20.12 30.15 9.73
C ASN A 375 -20.68 31.57 9.52
N PRO A 376 -19.98 32.46 8.80
CA PRO A 376 -20.40 33.86 8.65
C PRO A 376 -21.61 34.04 7.73
N ARG A 377 -22.00 33.01 6.97
CA ARG A 377 -23.13 33.04 6.03
C ARG A 377 -24.01 31.80 6.21
N ALA A 378 -24.43 31.53 7.45
CA ALA A 378 -25.24 30.36 7.79
C ALA A 378 -26.66 30.43 7.20
N ALA A 379 -27.28 31.61 7.14
CA ALA A 379 -28.51 31.85 6.40
C ALA A 379 -28.57 33.26 5.82
N THR A 380 -29.59 33.52 5.00
CA THR A 380 -29.86 34.82 4.38
C THR A 380 -31.25 35.30 4.77
N LEU A 381 -31.40 36.58 5.11
CA LEU A 381 -32.73 37.20 5.27
C LEU A 381 -33.44 37.28 3.91
N SER A 382 -34.69 36.82 3.83
CA SER A 382 -35.47 36.86 2.59
C SER A 382 -35.83 38.30 2.23
N LEU A 383 -35.71 38.65 0.95
CA LEU A 383 -36.19 39.94 0.43
C LEU A 383 -37.74 40.01 0.37
N PHE A 384 -38.42 38.87 0.48
CA PHE A 384 -39.88 38.77 0.35
C PHE A 384 -40.61 38.77 1.70
N ASP A 385 -39.92 39.00 2.81
CA ASP A 385 -40.50 39.02 4.15
C ASP A 385 -40.83 40.44 4.67
N GLU A 386 -40.64 41.48 3.85
CA GLU A 386 -40.91 42.87 4.24
C GLU A 386 -42.38 43.10 4.66
N ASP A 387 -43.33 42.42 4.02
CA ASP A 387 -44.75 42.43 4.41
C ASP A 387 -45.01 41.72 5.76
N LEU A 388 -44.16 40.76 6.13
CA LEU A 388 -44.21 40.06 7.42
C LEU A 388 -43.62 40.95 8.51
N LYS A 389 -42.43 41.53 8.28
CA LYS A 389 -41.80 42.53 9.15
C LYS A 389 -42.75 43.70 9.45
N ALA A 390 -43.41 44.22 8.43
CA ALA A 390 -44.35 45.34 8.56
C ALA A 390 -45.60 45.01 9.42
N LYS A 391 -45.90 43.73 9.63
CA LYS A 391 -47.01 43.25 10.45
C LYS A 391 -46.58 42.75 11.83
N GLU A 392 -45.30 42.93 12.20
CA GLU A 392 -44.70 42.28 13.37
C GLU A 392 -44.88 40.74 13.32
N ASP A 393 -45.03 40.21 12.11
CA ASP A 393 -45.04 38.79 11.81
C ASP A 393 -43.62 38.39 11.38
N THR A 394 -43.38 37.11 11.15
CA THR A 394 -42.00 36.65 11.24
C THR A 394 -41.24 36.65 9.93
N GLU A 395 -40.02 37.20 10.01
CA GLU A 395 -38.97 37.12 9.00
C GLU A 395 -38.75 35.69 8.48
N VAL A 396 -38.56 35.60 7.16
CA VAL A 396 -38.34 34.32 6.48
C VAL A 396 -36.89 34.24 6.04
N PHE A 397 -36.25 33.10 6.29
CA PHE A 397 -34.86 32.88 5.89
C PHE A 397 -34.77 32.05 4.61
N ALA A 398 -33.69 32.25 3.86
CA ALA A 398 -33.37 31.49 2.66
C ALA A 398 -31.93 30.99 2.67
N LEU A 399 -31.70 29.88 1.98
CA LEU A 399 -30.36 29.44 1.58
C LEU A 399 -30.16 29.69 0.10
N ASN A 400 -29.00 30.26 -0.23
CA ASN A 400 -28.56 30.49 -1.59
C ASN A 400 -27.11 30.04 -1.78
N ARG A 401 -26.60 30.23 -3.00
CA ARG A 401 -25.24 29.81 -3.40
C ARG A 401 -24.13 30.37 -2.51
N ALA A 402 -24.29 31.57 -1.93
CA ALA A 402 -23.30 32.14 -1.02
C ALA A 402 -23.31 31.45 0.36
N ASN A 403 -24.47 30.99 0.84
CA ASN A 403 -24.56 30.17 2.04
C ASN A 403 -23.91 28.79 1.82
N TYR A 404 -24.20 28.17 0.68
CA TYR A 404 -23.61 26.88 0.29
C TYR A 404 -22.08 26.96 0.16
N GLN A 405 -21.57 28.00 -0.51
CA GLN A 405 -20.12 28.22 -0.65
C GLN A 405 -19.43 28.41 0.70
N ALA A 406 -20.06 29.13 1.65
CA ALA A 406 -19.53 29.28 2.99
C ALA A 406 -19.51 27.93 3.75
N ALA A 407 -20.51 27.07 3.55
CA ALA A 407 -20.55 25.75 4.16
C ALA A 407 -19.47 24.79 3.61
N TRP A 408 -19.12 24.89 2.32
CA TRP A 408 -18.10 24.04 1.69
C TRP A 408 -16.75 24.09 2.39
N GLY A 409 -16.35 25.26 2.89
CA GLY A 409 -15.09 25.43 3.63
C GLY A 409 -14.99 24.56 4.89
N PHE A 410 -16.12 24.06 5.38
CA PHE A 410 -16.18 23.14 6.52
C PHE A 410 -16.49 21.70 6.10
N LEU A 411 -17.45 21.51 5.19
CA LEU A 411 -18.03 20.20 4.89
C LEU A 411 -17.17 19.38 3.93
N ILE A 412 -16.66 19.97 2.83
CA ILE A 412 -15.87 19.24 1.83
C ILE A 412 -14.55 18.70 2.41
N PRO A 413 -13.74 19.51 3.13
CA PRO A 413 -12.52 19.00 3.75
C PRO A 413 -12.77 17.82 4.70
N ARG A 414 -13.91 17.82 5.41
CA ARG A 414 -14.31 16.74 6.32
C ARG A 414 -14.83 15.52 5.57
N ALA A 415 -15.65 15.69 4.54
CA ALA A 415 -16.09 14.58 3.70
C ALA A 415 -14.89 13.76 3.17
N ILE A 416 -13.84 14.44 2.73
CA ILE A 416 -12.58 13.82 2.29
C ILE A 416 -11.83 13.19 3.45
N ALA A 417 -11.65 13.89 4.57
CA ALA A 417 -10.87 13.41 5.71
C ALA A 417 -11.49 12.20 6.44
N TYR A 418 -12.81 12.18 6.58
CA TYR A 418 -13.55 11.06 7.14
C TYR A 418 -13.55 9.87 6.18
N SER A 419 -13.72 10.10 4.87
CA SER A 419 -13.58 9.05 3.84
C SER A 419 -12.17 8.45 3.82
N THR A 420 -11.14 9.29 3.94
CA THR A 420 -9.73 8.88 4.06
C THR A 420 -9.54 7.99 5.29
N GLY A 421 -10.08 8.44 6.42
CA GLY A 421 -10.05 7.70 7.68
C GLY A 421 -10.76 6.35 7.59
N LEU A 422 -11.86 6.25 6.84
CA LEU A 422 -12.59 5.00 6.64
C LEU A 422 -11.76 3.98 5.83
N ILE A 423 -11.06 4.42 4.78
CA ILE A 423 -10.11 3.57 4.04
C ILE A 423 -9.01 3.09 4.97
N ASN A 424 -8.42 4.01 5.75
CA ASN A 424 -7.37 3.69 6.71
C ASN A 424 -7.85 2.70 7.78
N HIS A 425 -9.10 2.82 8.22
CA HIS A 425 -9.75 1.92 9.16
C HIS A 425 -9.98 0.52 8.57
N PHE A 426 -10.42 0.44 7.31
CA PHE A 426 -10.62 -0.84 6.63
C PHE A 426 -9.29 -1.63 6.52
N PHE A 427 -8.21 -0.93 6.19
CA PHE A 427 -6.85 -1.47 6.07
C PHE A 427 -6.00 -1.26 7.34
N ARG A 428 -6.63 -1.16 8.52
CA ARG A 428 -5.93 -0.88 9.78
C ARG A 428 -4.95 -1.97 10.19
N GLY A 429 -5.16 -3.20 9.75
CA GLY A 429 -4.25 -4.32 10.02
C GLY A 429 -2.99 -4.25 9.17
N ARG A 430 -1.82 -4.22 9.82
CA ARG A 430 -0.51 -4.22 9.17
C ARG A 430 0.38 -5.28 9.78
N LEU A 431 0.90 -6.15 8.93
CA LEU A 431 1.79 -7.25 9.31
C LEU A 431 3.18 -7.00 8.73
N ASP A 432 4.17 -7.54 9.42
CA ASP A 432 5.52 -7.69 8.90
C ASP A 432 6.09 -9.03 9.36
N VAL A 433 7.16 -9.47 8.72
CA VAL A 433 7.83 -10.74 9.07
C VAL A 433 9.33 -10.53 9.09
N GLN A 434 9.99 -11.04 10.12
CA GLN A 434 11.44 -11.03 10.27
C GLN A 434 11.93 -12.42 10.73
N PRO A 435 13.21 -12.76 10.58
CA PRO A 435 13.78 -13.98 11.16
C PRO A 435 13.63 -14.01 12.69
N ASP A 436 13.41 -15.20 13.25
CA ASP A 436 13.43 -15.40 14.71
C ASP A 436 14.89 -15.63 15.18
N PRO A 437 15.51 -14.69 15.92
CA PRO A 437 16.90 -14.84 16.36
C PRO A 437 17.12 -16.03 17.30
N ASN A 438 16.05 -16.63 17.85
CA ASN A 438 16.12 -17.76 18.77
C ASN A 438 15.84 -19.12 18.11
N THR A 439 15.37 -19.12 16.86
CA THR A 439 14.91 -20.33 16.16
C THR A 439 15.43 -20.33 14.74
N GLU A 440 16.42 -21.17 14.44
CA GLU A 440 16.98 -21.33 13.09
C GLU A 440 15.89 -21.76 12.09
N GLY A 441 15.76 -21.02 10.99
CA GLY A 441 14.69 -21.18 10.00
C GLY A 441 13.28 -20.79 10.48
N GLY A 442 13.16 -20.20 11.67
CA GLY A 442 11.94 -19.64 12.22
C GLY A 442 11.78 -18.15 11.87
N TYR A 443 10.54 -17.67 11.91
CA TYR A 443 10.21 -16.26 11.66
C TYR A 443 9.30 -15.72 12.75
N LEU A 444 9.39 -14.42 13.00
CA LEU A 444 8.47 -13.67 13.86
C LEU A 444 7.52 -12.84 12.99
N VAL A 445 6.22 -13.05 13.17
CA VAL A 445 5.17 -12.20 12.60
C VAL A 445 4.93 -11.02 13.53
N ILE A 446 5.17 -9.82 13.04
CA ILE A 446 5.05 -8.57 13.79
C ILE A 446 3.79 -7.83 13.38
N ASN A 447 3.02 -7.36 14.36
CA ASN A 447 1.91 -6.47 14.13
C ASN A 447 2.40 -5.00 14.09
N LYS A 448 2.51 -4.42 12.90
CA LYS A 448 2.92 -3.02 12.68
C LYS A 448 1.74 -2.05 12.71
N SER A 449 0.53 -2.49 13.08
CA SER A 449 -0.61 -1.60 13.26
C SER A 449 -0.64 -0.99 14.66
N SER A 450 -1.43 0.07 14.84
CA SER A 450 -1.69 0.68 16.15
C SER A 450 -2.70 -0.11 17.00
N TYR A 451 -3.25 -1.21 16.48
CA TYR A 451 -4.33 -1.98 17.11
C TYR A 451 -3.87 -3.40 17.44
N PRO A 452 -4.26 -3.97 18.59
CA PRO A 452 -3.94 -5.35 18.90
C PRO A 452 -4.64 -6.27 17.90
N MET A 453 -3.94 -7.32 17.48
CA MET A 453 -4.51 -8.42 16.71
C MET A 453 -4.78 -9.57 17.67
N SER A 454 -6.00 -10.12 17.70
CA SER A 454 -6.35 -11.15 18.68
C SER A 454 -7.38 -12.15 18.17
N ASN A 455 -7.40 -13.34 18.81
CA ASN A 455 -8.31 -14.45 18.49
C ASN A 455 -8.34 -14.80 17.00
N GLY A 456 -7.20 -14.64 16.31
CA GLY A 456 -7.14 -14.81 14.87
C GLY A 456 -6.53 -16.12 14.42
N THR A 457 -6.58 -16.32 13.11
CA THR A 457 -5.85 -17.36 12.39
C THR A 457 -4.84 -16.69 11.47
N LEU A 458 -3.58 -17.08 11.57
CA LEU A 458 -2.54 -16.79 10.57
C LEU A 458 -2.45 -17.98 9.61
N THR A 459 -2.42 -17.72 8.32
CA THR A 459 -2.20 -18.75 7.31
C THR A 459 -1.26 -18.23 6.23
N LEU A 460 -0.28 -19.05 5.85
CA LEU A 460 0.65 -18.75 4.77
C LEU A 460 0.19 -19.41 3.47
N TYR A 461 0.25 -18.66 2.37
CA TYR A 461 -0.10 -19.14 1.03
C TYR A 461 1.05 -18.90 0.06
N TYR A 462 1.12 -19.68 -1.01
CA TYR A 462 2.04 -19.49 -2.12
C TYR A 462 1.31 -19.69 -3.46
N ASP A 463 1.83 -19.07 -4.52
CA ASP A 463 1.29 -19.23 -5.87
C ASP A 463 2.16 -20.23 -6.66
N ASP A 464 1.55 -21.16 -7.39
CA ASP A 464 2.25 -22.05 -8.33
C ASP A 464 2.57 -21.35 -9.66
N ALA A 465 3.35 -22.00 -10.53
CA ALA A 465 3.71 -21.46 -11.85
C ALA A 465 2.52 -21.13 -12.78
N ASP A 466 1.33 -21.69 -12.51
CA ASP A 466 0.08 -21.39 -13.23
C ASP A 466 -0.69 -20.21 -12.61
N GLY A 467 -0.19 -19.66 -11.50
CA GLY A 467 -0.80 -18.57 -10.73
C GLY A 467 -1.91 -19.02 -9.79
N ASN A 468 -2.05 -20.33 -9.53
CA ASN A 468 -2.97 -20.85 -8.56
C ASN A 468 -2.40 -20.73 -7.15
N ARG A 469 -3.20 -20.25 -6.21
CA ARG A 469 -2.82 -20.08 -4.81
C ARG A 469 -3.15 -21.34 -4.01
N TYR A 470 -2.21 -21.76 -3.16
CA TYR A 470 -2.37 -22.87 -2.23
C TYR A 470 -1.92 -22.45 -0.83
N PRO A 471 -2.56 -22.97 0.23
CA PRO A 471 -1.99 -22.88 1.56
C PRO A 471 -0.65 -23.64 1.59
N VAL A 472 0.34 -23.08 2.26
CA VAL A 472 1.59 -23.80 2.55
C VAL A 472 1.26 -24.93 3.55
N PRO A 473 1.69 -26.18 3.31
CA PRO A 473 1.43 -27.30 4.21
C PRO A 473 1.84 -26.99 5.65
N ASP A 474 0.97 -27.31 6.61
CA ASP A 474 1.15 -27.11 8.06
C ASP A 474 1.38 -25.64 8.52
N ALA A 475 1.30 -24.65 7.62
CA ALA A 475 1.53 -23.25 7.90
C ALA A 475 0.21 -22.49 8.21
N SER A 476 -0.54 -23.01 9.18
CA SER A 476 -1.76 -22.36 9.68
C SER A 476 -1.81 -22.42 11.21
N TRP A 477 -1.87 -21.24 11.84
CA TRP A 477 -1.81 -21.07 13.29
C TRP A 477 -3.08 -20.41 13.79
N SER A 478 -3.79 -21.05 14.71
CA SER A 478 -5.06 -20.57 15.29
C SER A 478 -4.86 -19.98 16.69
N ASN A 479 -5.81 -19.16 17.15
CA ASN A 479 -5.77 -18.45 18.43
C ASN A 479 -4.56 -17.50 18.55
N VAL A 480 -4.14 -16.94 17.41
CA VAL A 480 -3.04 -15.98 17.34
C VAL A 480 -3.47 -14.67 17.98
N SER A 481 -2.61 -14.15 18.85
CA SER A 481 -2.70 -12.78 19.35
C SER A 481 -1.33 -12.12 19.29
N ILE A 482 -1.28 -10.90 18.76
CA ILE A 482 -0.06 -10.13 18.51
C ILE A 482 -0.33 -8.68 18.96
N ASP A 483 0.43 -8.23 19.95
CA ASP A 483 0.33 -6.88 20.47
C ASP A 483 0.78 -5.85 19.40
N PRO A 484 0.28 -4.60 19.44
CA PRO A 484 0.76 -3.53 18.57
C PRO A 484 2.27 -3.33 18.74
N ALA A 485 2.99 -3.01 17.67
CA ALA A 485 4.42 -2.70 17.73
C ALA A 485 4.70 -1.56 18.74
N GLY A 486 5.29 -1.92 19.87
CA GLY A 486 5.70 -1.04 20.96
C GLY A 486 7.20 -0.70 20.91
N GLY A 487 7.74 -0.39 19.72
CA GLY A 487 9.13 0.04 19.53
C GLY A 487 10.22 -1.02 19.78
N ASP A 488 9.87 -2.24 20.20
CA ASP A 488 10.77 -3.38 20.30
C ASP A 488 10.27 -4.50 19.38
N ASP A 489 10.96 -4.67 18.26
CA ASP A 489 10.59 -5.61 17.19
C ASP A 489 10.76 -7.09 17.62
N THR A 490 11.25 -7.38 18.83
CA THR A 490 11.49 -8.75 19.32
C THR A 490 10.24 -9.49 19.83
N THR A 491 9.06 -8.87 19.83
CA THR A 491 7.81 -9.40 20.45
C THR A 491 6.79 -10.01 19.47
N GLY A 492 7.25 -10.47 18.30
CA GLY A 492 6.38 -11.08 17.28
C GLY A 492 5.87 -12.49 17.62
N TYR A 493 4.90 -12.97 16.84
CA TYR A 493 4.38 -14.34 16.94
C TYR A 493 5.28 -15.31 16.16
N PRO A 494 5.88 -16.32 16.80
CA PRO A 494 6.78 -17.24 16.13
C PRO A 494 6.02 -18.17 15.18
N ILE A 495 6.53 -18.29 13.96
CA ILE A 495 6.06 -19.21 12.93
C ILE A 495 7.26 -20.00 12.38
N GLN A 496 7.01 -21.23 11.97
CA GLN A 496 7.98 -22.07 11.29
C GLN A 496 7.25 -22.95 10.29
N PHE A 497 7.80 -23.10 9.09
CA PHE A 497 7.21 -23.88 8.03
C PHE A 497 8.32 -24.41 7.11
N SER A 498 8.01 -25.43 6.32
CA SER A 498 8.89 -25.91 5.26
C SER A 498 8.46 -25.32 3.93
N ALA A 499 9.43 -24.91 3.10
CA ALA A 499 9.15 -24.39 1.78
C ALA A 499 8.38 -25.46 0.94
N PRO A 500 7.27 -25.08 0.30
CA PRO A 500 6.51 -26.02 -0.52
C PRO A 500 7.29 -26.40 -1.78
N THR A 501 7.19 -27.66 -2.19
CA THR A 501 7.87 -28.20 -3.39
C THR A 501 6.90 -28.74 -4.44
N ASP A 502 5.64 -28.98 -4.08
CA ASP A 502 4.60 -29.51 -4.97
C ASP A 502 3.20 -28.97 -4.58
N PRO A 503 2.46 -28.29 -5.48
CA PRO A 503 2.92 -27.80 -6.79
C PRO A 503 4.15 -26.91 -6.71
N VAL A 504 4.97 -26.89 -7.76
CA VAL A 504 6.19 -26.07 -7.80
C VAL A 504 5.82 -24.58 -7.68
N PRO A 505 6.38 -23.84 -6.70
CA PRO A 505 6.11 -22.41 -6.55
C PRO A 505 6.48 -21.63 -7.82
N ALA A 506 5.66 -20.62 -8.17
CA ALA A 506 5.95 -19.71 -9.28
C ALA A 506 7.25 -18.95 -9.06
N THR A 507 7.45 -18.58 -7.80
CA THR A 507 8.56 -17.78 -7.31
C THR A 507 8.97 -18.36 -5.97
N SER A 508 10.16 -18.96 -5.90
CA SER A 508 10.73 -19.45 -4.64
C SER A 508 10.82 -18.30 -3.63
N GLY A 509 10.42 -18.58 -2.38
CA GLY A 509 10.47 -17.60 -1.31
C GLY A 509 9.34 -16.57 -1.27
N GLU A 510 8.43 -16.52 -2.25
CA GLU A 510 7.30 -15.60 -2.24
C GLU A 510 6.07 -16.22 -1.58
N TYR A 511 5.53 -15.56 -0.55
CA TYR A 511 4.39 -16.03 0.22
C TYR A 511 3.40 -14.90 0.50
N MET A 512 2.10 -15.21 0.53
CA MET A 512 1.07 -14.32 1.07
C MET A 512 0.71 -14.77 2.48
N LEU A 513 1.10 -13.98 3.48
CA LEU A 513 0.67 -14.16 4.86
C LEU A 513 -0.69 -13.47 5.06
N VAL A 514 -1.65 -14.19 5.62
CA VAL A 514 -2.99 -13.67 5.89
C VAL A 514 -3.34 -13.87 7.36
N PHE A 515 -3.73 -12.79 8.02
CA PHE A 515 -4.39 -12.81 9.33
C PHE A 515 -5.89 -12.60 9.15
N GLN A 516 -6.70 -13.42 9.83
CA GLN A 516 -8.15 -13.25 9.95
C GLN A 516 -8.54 -13.38 11.42
N GLY A 517 -9.12 -12.32 12.00
CA GLY A 517 -9.54 -12.30 13.40
C GLY A 517 -9.90 -10.89 13.85
N LYS A 518 -9.72 -10.57 15.13
CA LYS A 518 -9.96 -9.20 15.61
C LYS A 518 -8.75 -8.32 15.42
N ILE A 519 -8.97 -7.11 14.90
CA ILE A 519 -7.97 -6.04 14.80
C ILE A 519 -8.57 -4.82 15.48
N GLY A 520 -8.11 -4.53 16.70
CA GLY A 520 -8.78 -3.60 17.61
C GLY A 520 -10.05 -4.24 18.19
N SER A 521 -11.18 -3.53 18.11
CA SER A 521 -12.47 -4.01 18.64
C SER A 521 -13.31 -4.80 17.62
N GLU A 522 -12.98 -4.71 16.34
CA GLU A 522 -13.75 -5.29 15.22
C GLU A 522 -13.02 -6.46 14.55
N GLU A 523 -13.79 -7.35 13.92
CA GLU A 523 -13.26 -8.32 12.96
C GLU A 523 -12.52 -7.59 11.83
N GLY A 524 -11.44 -8.19 11.35
CA GLY A 524 -10.56 -7.61 10.36
C GLY A 524 -9.64 -8.64 9.72
N ILE A 525 -9.13 -8.27 8.57
CA ILE A 525 -8.18 -9.06 7.79
C ILE A 525 -6.94 -8.21 7.54
N ALA A 526 -5.77 -8.84 7.62
CA ALA A 526 -4.51 -8.23 7.21
C ALA A 526 -3.77 -9.20 6.27
N GLY A 527 -3.18 -8.66 5.21
CA GLY A 527 -2.36 -9.42 4.26
C GLY A 527 -0.97 -8.83 4.18
N LYS A 528 0.05 -9.69 3.98
CA LYS A 528 1.41 -9.30 3.68
C LYS A 528 2.01 -10.25 2.64
N LEU A 529 2.35 -9.72 1.48
CA LEU A 529 3.21 -10.38 0.51
C LEU A 529 4.64 -10.32 1.06
N ILE A 530 5.12 -11.49 1.45
CA ILE A 530 6.48 -11.76 1.83
C ILE A 530 7.21 -12.18 0.57
N LYS A 531 8.35 -11.56 0.31
CA LYS A 531 9.30 -12.02 -0.69
C LYS A 531 10.57 -12.33 0.06
N ALA A 532 10.88 -13.61 0.23
CA ALA A 532 12.22 -14.02 0.63
C ALA A 532 13.12 -13.57 -0.51
N GLY A 533 13.74 -12.41 -0.30
CA GLY A 533 14.43 -11.70 -1.37
C GLY A 533 14.01 -10.24 -1.62
N ASP A 534 13.38 -9.55 -0.66
CA ASP A 534 13.67 -8.10 -0.52
C ASP A 534 15.15 -7.98 -0.08
N GLN A 535 16.04 -8.22 -1.05
CA GLN A 535 17.46 -8.44 -0.85
C GLN A 535 18.18 -7.10 -0.68
N TYR A 536 18.90 -7.02 0.42
CA TYR A 536 19.94 -6.06 0.67
C TYR A 536 21.22 -6.63 0.10
N VAL A 537 21.65 -6.12 -1.06
CA VAL A 537 22.98 -6.44 -1.57
C VAL A 537 23.98 -5.54 -0.84
N TYR A 538 24.65 -6.10 0.17
CA TYR A 538 25.79 -5.47 0.80
C TYR A 538 27.01 -5.63 -0.09
N LEU A 539 27.54 -4.50 -0.56
CA LEU A 539 28.88 -4.46 -1.14
C LEU A 539 29.88 -4.09 -0.06
N ALA A 540 30.85 -4.97 0.18
CA ALA A 540 32.02 -4.66 0.98
C ALA A 540 33.23 -4.63 0.03
N ALA A 541 33.66 -3.42 -0.35
CA ALA A 541 34.92 -3.25 -1.08
C ALA A 541 36.01 -2.81 -0.09
N SER A 542 37.09 -3.61 0.03
CA SER A 542 38.27 -3.23 0.80
C SER A 542 39.47 -3.02 -0.13
N MET A 543 40.31 -2.02 0.16
CA MET A 543 41.58 -1.83 -0.53
C MET A 543 42.72 -1.93 0.48
N SER A 544 43.54 -2.97 0.38
CA SER A 544 44.81 -3.09 1.11
C SER A 544 46.00 -2.72 0.21
N SER A 545 47.15 -2.40 0.80
CA SER A 545 48.36 -2.01 0.06
C SER A 545 48.95 -3.13 -0.83
N TRP A 546 48.54 -4.38 -0.62
CA TRP A 546 48.88 -5.52 -1.48
C TRP A 546 47.98 -5.64 -2.73
N CYS A 547 46.88 -4.87 -2.79
CA CYS A 547 45.90 -4.90 -3.89
C CYS A 547 46.40 -4.27 -5.20
N THR A 548 47.64 -3.77 -5.25
CA THR A 548 48.12 -3.00 -6.40
C THR A 548 48.77 -3.85 -7.50
N TRP A 549 48.94 -5.17 -7.32
CA TRP A 549 49.67 -5.96 -8.31
C TRP A 549 49.06 -7.29 -8.79
N TYR A 550 48.22 -8.02 -8.03
CA TYR A 550 47.73 -9.33 -8.52
C TYR A 550 46.38 -9.87 -7.96
N TYR A 551 45.72 -9.24 -6.97
CA TYR A 551 44.56 -9.85 -6.28
C TYR A 551 43.43 -8.86 -5.94
N ASN A 552 42.19 -9.34 -6.07
CA ASN A 552 40.93 -8.60 -5.87
C ASN A 552 40.43 -8.74 -4.41
N CYS A 553 40.01 -7.66 -3.76
CA CYS A 553 39.58 -7.65 -2.34
C CYS A 553 38.20 -7.00 -2.12
N ALA A 554 37.25 -7.22 -3.02
CA ALA A 554 35.84 -6.86 -2.82
C ALA A 554 34.97 -8.12 -2.75
N SER A 555 34.00 -8.14 -1.84
CA SER A 555 32.98 -9.18 -1.71
C SER A 555 31.59 -8.56 -1.84
N VAL A 556 30.71 -9.29 -2.52
CA VAL A 556 29.34 -8.88 -2.81
C VAL A 556 28.44 -9.89 -2.14
N VAL A 557 27.60 -9.41 -1.24
CA VAL A 557 26.82 -10.28 -0.37
C VAL A 557 25.37 -9.90 -0.45
N GLU A 558 24.55 -10.88 -0.78
CA GLU A 558 23.11 -10.78 -0.66
C GLU A 558 22.73 -11.10 0.79
N SER A 559 22.06 -10.16 1.43
CA SER A 559 21.32 -10.35 2.68
C SER A 559 19.85 -10.18 2.38
N PHE A 560 18.99 -10.84 3.14
CA PHE A 560 17.55 -10.90 2.89
C PHE A 560 16.75 -9.94 3.79
N ASP A 561 17.40 -8.98 4.46
CA ASP A 561 16.75 -8.18 5.52
C ASP A 561 17.09 -6.67 5.49
N ALA A 562 16.03 -5.87 5.60
CA ALA A 562 15.99 -4.41 5.62
C ALA A 562 16.55 -3.71 6.82
N ALA A 563 16.61 -4.42 7.94
CA ALA A 563 17.17 -3.89 9.16
C ALA A 563 18.63 -4.34 9.39
N TYR A 564 19.20 -5.14 8.48
CA TYR A 564 20.47 -5.79 8.74
C TYR A 564 21.63 -4.79 8.79
N LYS A 565 22.40 -4.80 9.87
CA LYS A 565 23.70 -4.09 9.92
C LYS A 565 24.79 -5.15 9.85
N ILE A 566 25.68 -5.03 8.86
CA ILE A 566 26.90 -5.85 8.82
C ILE A 566 27.64 -5.62 10.15
N HIS A 567 27.96 -6.69 10.88
CA HIS A 567 28.64 -6.61 12.18
C HIS A 567 30.15 -6.33 12.03
N SER A 568 30.58 -5.75 10.90
CA SER A 568 31.99 -5.46 10.63
C SER A 568 32.48 -4.30 11.50
N SER A 569 32.82 -4.58 12.74
CA SER A 569 33.63 -3.68 13.55
C SER A 569 34.62 -4.46 14.41
N SER A 570 35.48 -5.25 13.79
CA SER A 570 36.80 -5.54 14.38
C SER A 570 37.64 -4.27 14.28
N VAL A 571 37.63 -3.42 15.32
CA VAL A 571 38.57 -2.28 15.40
C VAL A 571 39.94 -2.83 15.80
N HIS A 572 40.82 -3.06 14.85
CA HIS A 572 42.22 -3.33 15.13
C HIS A 572 43.03 -2.04 14.94
N LEU A 573 43.64 -1.56 16.02
CA LEU A 573 44.48 -0.34 16.05
C LEU A 573 43.78 0.93 15.51
N GLY A 574 42.47 1.07 15.71
CA GLY A 574 41.72 2.25 15.26
C GLY A 574 41.38 2.28 13.77
N THR A 575 41.57 1.17 13.05
CA THR A 575 41.24 1.03 11.63
C THR A 575 40.12 -0.01 11.45
N LEU A 576 39.14 0.29 10.60
CA LEU A 576 38.08 -0.64 10.19
C LEU A 576 38.69 -1.73 9.30
N VAL A 577 38.64 -3.00 9.72
CA VAL A 577 39.02 -4.15 8.89
C VAL A 577 37.75 -4.70 8.24
N LEU A 578 37.68 -4.65 6.91
CA LEU A 578 36.61 -5.32 6.16
C LEU A 578 37.03 -6.74 5.79
N PRO A 579 36.07 -7.66 5.65
CA PRO A 579 36.36 -9.05 5.35
C PRO A 579 36.71 -9.27 3.86
N GLU A 580 37.65 -10.17 3.62
CA GLU A 580 38.04 -10.63 2.27
C GLU A 580 36.95 -11.50 1.62
N SER A 581 36.17 -12.20 2.43
CA SER A 581 34.99 -12.98 2.01
C SER A 581 33.91 -12.87 3.08
N LEU A 582 32.66 -12.78 2.65
CA LEU A 582 31.50 -12.71 3.53
C LEU A 582 30.40 -13.63 2.97
N ALA A 583 29.72 -14.34 3.86
CA ALA A 583 28.52 -15.09 3.57
C ALA A 583 27.47 -14.79 4.65
N VAL A 584 26.20 -14.70 4.29
CA VAL A 584 25.11 -14.45 5.23
C VAL A 584 24.11 -15.59 5.11
N TYR A 585 23.74 -16.15 6.25
CA TYR A 585 22.69 -17.16 6.34
C TYR A 585 21.85 -16.88 7.56
N ASP A 586 20.54 -16.80 7.37
CA ASP A 586 19.55 -16.62 8.44
C ASP A 586 19.88 -15.48 9.41
N GLY A 587 20.27 -14.32 8.88
CA GLY A 587 20.64 -13.15 9.69
C GLY A 587 21.97 -13.24 10.44
N VAL A 588 22.77 -14.29 10.21
CA VAL A 588 24.12 -14.43 10.76
C VAL A 588 25.15 -14.10 9.68
N ASP A 589 26.11 -13.23 9.97
CA ASP A 589 27.26 -13.00 9.08
C ASP A 589 28.42 -13.94 9.42
N TYR A 590 29.02 -14.48 8.36
CA TYR A 590 30.22 -15.30 8.41
C TYR A 590 31.29 -14.64 7.54
N THR A 591 32.39 -14.22 8.15
CA THR A 591 33.44 -13.46 7.46
C THR A 591 34.79 -14.13 7.50
N ILE A 592 35.65 -13.80 6.53
CA ILE A 592 37.09 -14.05 6.56
C ILE A 592 37.79 -12.70 6.65
N GLU A 593 38.52 -12.44 7.72
CA GLU A 593 39.23 -11.17 7.96
C GLU A 593 40.74 -11.37 7.91
N ASN A 594 41.46 -10.45 7.29
CA ASN A 594 42.92 -10.45 7.24
C ASN A 594 43.50 -9.37 8.15
N ILE A 595 44.24 -9.80 9.17
CA ILE A 595 44.89 -8.93 10.13
C ILE A 595 46.40 -8.93 9.83
N ALA A 596 46.81 -8.05 8.92
CA ALA A 596 48.23 -7.76 8.67
C ALA A 596 48.61 -6.40 9.29
N PRO A 597 49.50 -6.33 10.30
CA PRO A 597 49.99 -5.07 10.83
C PRO A 597 50.78 -4.31 9.76
N TYR A 598 50.49 -3.03 9.58
CA TYR A 598 51.09 -2.13 8.57
C TYR A 598 52.63 -1.96 8.65
N ASN A 599 53.34 -2.63 9.58
CA ASN A 599 54.77 -2.39 9.82
C ASN A 599 55.58 -3.56 10.42
N THR A 600 55.18 -4.81 10.23
CA THR A 600 56.05 -5.94 10.60
C THR A 600 56.15 -6.93 9.46
N ASN A 601 57.38 -7.21 9.04
CA ASN A 601 57.70 -8.30 8.12
C ASN A 601 57.11 -9.62 8.68
N TYR A 602 56.09 -10.16 8.00
CA TYR A 602 55.59 -11.55 8.08
C TYR A 602 54.67 -11.97 9.26
N ASP A 603 53.78 -11.11 9.75
CA ASP A 603 52.66 -11.54 10.60
C ASP A 603 51.32 -11.36 9.86
N CYS A 604 50.82 -12.43 9.22
CA CYS A 604 49.47 -12.42 8.63
C CYS A 604 48.59 -13.45 9.36
N TYR A 605 47.44 -13.00 9.86
CA TYR A 605 46.40 -13.83 10.47
C TYR A 605 45.13 -13.72 9.63
N TYR A 606 44.63 -14.85 9.12
CA TYR A 606 43.28 -14.92 8.58
C TYR A 606 42.35 -15.50 9.65
N LEU A 607 41.27 -14.81 9.95
CA LEU A 607 40.27 -15.20 10.93
C LEU A 607 38.95 -15.48 10.25
N ALA A 608 38.30 -16.59 10.58
CA ALA A 608 36.90 -16.79 10.28
C ALA A 608 36.05 -16.31 11.45
N MET A 609 35.14 -15.36 11.20
CA MET A 609 34.30 -14.74 12.21
C MET A 609 32.82 -15.07 11.97
N ARG A 610 32.05 -15.11 13.05
CA ARG A 610 30.59 -15.27 13.09
C ARG A 610 30.02 -14.13 13.92
N ASN A 611 29.23 -13.21 13.35
CA ASN A 611 28.76 -12.01 14.06
C ASN A 611 29.90 -11.22 14.74
N GLY A 612 31.06 -11.17 14.10
CA GLY A 612 32.27 -10.54 14.64
C GLY A 612 33.00 -11.33 15.74
N GLU A 613 32.58 -12.55 16.07
CA GLU A 613 33.29 -13.46 16.97
C GLU A 613 34.10 -14.50 16.21
N GLN A 614 35.39 -14.65 16.54
CA GLN A 614 36.26 -15.61 15.87
C GLN A 614 35.85 -17.06 16.19
N PHE A 615 35.66 -17.88 15.15
CA PHE A 615 35.44 -19.34 15.29
C PHE A 615 36.52 -20.19 14.61
N ALA A 616 37.29 -19.64 13.67
CA ALA A 616 38.48 -20.29 13.11
C ALA A 616 39.60 -19.30 12.83
N ALA A 617 40.84 -19.77 12.73
CA ALA A 617 41.99 -18.96 12.39
C ALA A 617 43.08 -19.78 11.68
N SER A 618 43.89 -19.12 10.85
CA SER A 618 45.14 -19.69 10.31
C SER A 618 46.33 -18.80 10.70
N ASP A 619 47.33 -19.39 11.39
CA ASP A 619 48.57 -18.72 11.78
C ASP A 619 49.68 -18.96 10.74
N CYS A 620 50.41 -17.90 10.38
CA CYS A 620 51.54 -17.97 9.46
C CYS A 620 52.91 -18.17 10.16
N LYS A 621 52.96 -18.24 11.49
CA LYS A 621 54.22 -18.39 12.24
C LYS A 621 54.54 -19.83 12.64
N GLY A 622 55.65 -20.35 12.10
CA GLY A 622 56.33 -21.55 12.61
C GLY A 622 55.85 -22.89 12.04
N GLU A 623 54.82 -22.90 11.20
CA GLU A 623 54.41 -24.10 10.46
C GLU A 623 55.21 -24.29 9.17
N SER A 624 55.48 -25.54 8.80
CA SER A 624 56.26 -25.87 7.61
C SER A 624 55.50 -25.60 6.29
N ILE A 625 54.18 -25.39 6.34
CA ILE A 625 53.30 -25.06 5.20
C ILE A 625 52.14 -24.17 5.69
N PRO A 626 52.15 -22.84 5.50
CA PRO A 626 51.09 -21.96 5.98
C PRO A 626 49.79 -22.12 5.16
N LEU A 627 48.64 -22.17 5.86
CA LEU A 627 47.29 -22.20 5.30
C LEU A 627 46.71 -20.78 5.18
N TYR A 628 46.04 -20.48 4.08
CA TYR A 628 45.39 -19.19 3.77
C TYR A 628 43.89 -19.40 3.68
N LEU A 629 43.09 -18.74 4.52
CA LEU A 629 41.64 -18.72 4.34
C LEU A 629 41.31 -17.69 3.27
N ASN A 630 40.62 -18.08 2.19
CA ASN A 630 40.37 -17.19 1.04
C ASN A 630 38.89 -16.95 0.76
N ALA A 631 38.03 -17.94 1.02
CA ALA A 631 36.60 -17.81 0.79
C ALA A 631 35.83 -18.46 1.94
N ILE A 632 34.60 -17.99 2.12
CA ILE A 632 33.60 -18.60 3.01
C ILE A 632 32.27 -18.69 2.27
N ALA A 633 31.58 -19.81 2.44
CA ALA A 633 30.22 -20.02 1.94
C ALA A 633 29.43 -20.79 3.00
N VAL A 634 28.10 -20.80 2.86
CA VAL A 634 27.20 -21.35 3.87
C VAL A 634 25.98 -21.95 3.19
N ASN A 635 25.46 -23.04 3.75
CA ASN A 635 24.16 -23.64 3.35
C ASN A 635 23.35 -23.95 4.61
N THR A 636 22.29 -24.76 4.50
CA THR A 636 21.43 -25.06 5.66
C THR A 636 22.05 -25.94 6.75
N GLU A 637 23.18 -26.60 6.48
CA GLU A 637 23.80 -27.54 7.42
C GLU A 637 25.16 -27.07 7.92
N HIS A 638 25.95 -26.44 7.05
CA HIS A 638 27.37 -26.19 7.29
C HIS A 638 27.84 -24.82 6.81
N VAL A 639 28.87 -24.33 7.50
CA VAL A 639 29.72 -23.21 7.08
C VAL A 639 30.99 -23.80 6.46
N TYR A 640 31.26 -23.43 5.21
CA TYR A 640 32.37 -23.91 4.40
C TYR A 640 33.46 -22.86 4.38
N VAL A 641 34.60 -23.15 5.02
CA VAL A 641 35.78 -22.27 5.02
C VAL A 641 36.83 -22.84 4.07
N PHE A 642 37.12 -22.11 3.00
CA PHE A 642 38.02 -22.52 1.93
C PHE A 642 39.45 -22.07 2.24
N ALA A 643 40.36 -23.03 2.34
CA ALA A 643 41.74 -22.83 2.69
C ALA A 643 42.70 -23.33 1.60
N ASN A 644 43.76 -22.57 1.33
CA ASN A 644 44.80 -22.90 0.34
C ASN A 644 46.17 -23.02 1.01
N GLN A 645 47.03 -23.92 0.55
CA GLN A 645 48.40 -24.06 1.06
C GLN A 645 49.38 -23.17 0.28
N LYS A 646 50.23 -22.43 0.99
CA LYS A 646 51.27 -21.60 0.37
C LYS A 646 52.36 -22.44 -0.29
N TYR A 647 52.69 -22.11 -1.54
CA TYR A 647 53.90 -22.54 -2.26
C TYR A 647 54.02 -24.00 -2.73
N ASN A 648 53.02 -24.87 -2.50
CA ASN A 648 53.15 -26.30 -2.86
C ASN A 648 52.27 -26.77 -4.04
N TYR A 649 51.45 -25.91 -4.66
CA TYR A 649 50.49 -26.32 -5.70
C TYR A 649 49.68 -27.59 -5.32
N SER A 650 49.43 -27.78 -4.02
CA SER A 650 48.67 -28.89 -3.46
C SER A 650 47.17 -28.61 -3.52
N SER A 651 46.33 -29.64 -3.54
CA SER A 651 44.86 -29.51 -3.53
C SER A 651 44.37 -28.57 -2.42
N GLY A 652 43.43 -27.69 -2.79
CA GLY A 652 42.71 -26.82 -1.86
C GLY A 652 41.91 -27.64 -0.84
N ILE A 653 41.72 -27.07 0.34
CA ILE A 653 41.05 -27.71 1.47
C ILE A 653 39.76 -26.92 1.78
N VAL A 654 38.67 -27.62 2.07
CA VAL A 654 37.43 -27.01 2.60
C VAL A 654 37.19 -27.55 3.98
N ASN A 655 37.18 -26.68 4.98
CA ASN A 655 36.84 -27.05 6.35
C ASN A 655 35.35 -26.75 6.58
N LEU A 656 34.63 -27.75 7.07
CA LEU A 656 33.21 -27.65 7.37
C LEU A 656 33.05 -27.41 8.87
N TYR A 657 32.23 -26.43 9.21
CA TYR A 657 31.82 -26.11 10.57
C TYR A 657 30.29 -26.18 10.66
N ASP A 658 29.72 -26.43 11.83
CA ASP A 658 28.30 -26.14 12.04
C ASP A 658 28.06 -24.63 12.18
N HIS A 659 26.79 -24.23 12.14
CA HIS A 659 26.39 -22.83 12.33
C HIS A 659 26.77 -22.25 13.70
N ALA A 660 27.15 -23.09 14.67
CA ALA A 660 27.70 -22.69 15.97
C ALA A 660 29.23 -22.52 15.97
N GLY A 661 29.90 -22.73 14.83
CA GLY A 661 31.34 -22.56 14.68
C GLY A 661 32.18 -23.78 15.09
N ASN A 662 31.58 -24.94 15.34
CA ASN A 662 32.32 -26.16 15.69
C ASN A 662 32.76 -26.90 14.42
N PHE A 663 34.05 -27.25 14.36
CA PHE A 663 34.60 -28.05 13.26
C PHE A 663 33.93 -29.42 13.14
N LYS A 664 33.61 -29.83 11.91
CA LYS A 664 32.99 -31.12 11.58
C LYS A 664 33.92 -32.02 10.78
N SER A 665 34.42 -31.53 9.64
CA SER A 665 35.20 -32.34 8.70
C SER A 665 35.99 -31.46 7.73
N SER A 666 36.84 -32.09 6.91
CA SER A 666 37.56 -31.41 5.82
C SER A 666 37.44 -32.18 4.50
N ILE A 667 37.33 -31.44 3.39
CA ILE A 667 37.45 -31.93 2.03
C ILE A 667 38.85 -31.58 1.53
N THR A 668 39.66 -32.58 1.17
CA THR A 668 41.10 -32.39 0.87
C THR A 668 41.53 -32.79 -0.54
N ASN A 669 40.67 -33.46 -1.30
CA ASN A 669 40.97 -33.97 -2.65
C ASN A 669 40.33 -33.12 -3.74
N LEU A 670 40.35 -31.79 -3.60
CA LEU A 670 39.76 -30.93 -4.61
C LEU A 670 40.59 -30.86 -5.89
N PRO A 671 39.97 -30.69 -7.07
CA PRO A 671 40.66 -30.62 -8.35
C PRO A 671 41.31 -29.25 -8.63
N LEU A 672 41.34 -28.37 -7.63
CA LEU A 672 41.90 -27.02 -7.66
C LEU A 672 42.98 -26.93 -6.59
N TRP A 673 44.11 -26.30 -6.89
CA TRP A 673 45.16 -26.05 -5.88
C TRP A 673 45.03 -24.68 -5.21
N TYR A 674 44.25 -23.77 -5.80
CA TYR A 674 43.95 -22.47 -5.23
C TYR A 674 42.52 -22.06 -5.53
N ILE A 675 41.72 -21.87 -4.50
CA ILE A 675 40.31 -21.47 -4.58
C ILE A 675 40.23 -20.00 -4.14
N TYR A 676 39.80 -19.12 -5.04
CA TYR A 676 39.64 -17.70 -4.73
C TYR A 676 38.17 -17.30 -4.58
N LYS A 677 37.23 -18.12 -5.06
CA LYS A 677 35.80 -17.90 -4.85
C LYS A 677 35.04 -19.23 -4.81
N ALA A 678 34.00 -19.28 -3.99
CA ALA A 678 33.08 -20.40 -3.94
C ALA A 678 31.64 -19.92 -3.68
N SER A 679 30.68 -20.72 -4.10
CA SER A 679 29.27 -20.59 -3.76
C SER A 679 28.72 -21.98 -3.46
N VAL A 680 27.82 -22.11 -2.48
CA VAL A 680 27.32 -23.40 -1.99
C VAL A 680 25.81 -23.34 -1.85
N THR A 681 25.17 -24.49 -2.08
CA THR A 681 23.74 -24.75 -1.84
C THR A 681 23.63 -26.00 -0.96
N ASP A 682 22.42 -26.45 -0.66
CA ASP A 682 22.20 -27.68 0.10
C ASP A 682 22.55 -28.96 -0.67
N SER A 683 22.94 -28.84 -1.95
CA SER A 683 23.23 -30.02 -2.79
C SER A 683 24.49 -29.91 -3.65
N ARG A 684 25.03 -28.71 -3.87
CA ARG A 684 26.12 -28.44 -4.80
C ARG A 684 27.07 -27.38 -4.27
N MET A 685 28.33 -27.48 -4.69
CA MET A 685 29.30 -26.40 -4.58
C MET A 685 29.76 -25.96 -5.97
N CYS A 686 29.89 -24.66 -6.17
CA CYS A 686 30.60 -24.10 -7.30
C CYS A 686 31.91 -23.48 -6.81
N LEU A 687 33.00 -23.85 -7.45
CA LEU A 687 34.36 -23.46 -7.06
C LEU A 687 35.04 -22.77 -8.23
N ASN A 688 35.57 -21.56 -8.00
CA ASN A 688 36.46 -20.88 -8.93
C ASN A 688 37.89 -20.90 -8.39
N GLY A 689 38.83 -21.32 -9.24
CA GLY A 689 40.21 -21.48 -8.82
C GLY A 689 41.17 -21.77 -9.95
N PHE A 690 42.40 -22.12 -9.59
CA PHE A 690 43.42 -22.59 -10.52
C PHE A 690 43.54 -24.11 -10.49
N GLY A 691 43.50 -24.71 -11.69
CA GLY A 691 43.76 -26.12 -11.89
C GLY A 691 45.26 -26.44 -11.92
N VAL A 692 45.61 -27.73 -12.03
CA VAL A 692 47.01 -28.22 -12.01
C VAL A 692 47.92 -27.64 -13.11
N SER A 693 47.35 -27.13 -14.21
CA SER A 693 48.08 -26.46 -15.30
C SER A 693 48.26 -24.95 -15.07
N SER A 694 47.82 -24.43 -13.93
CA SER A 694 47.71 -22.99 -13.63
C SER A 694 46.68 -22.22 -14.48
N ASP A 695 45.86 -22.92 -15.26
CA ASP A 695 44.72 -22.31 -15.94
C ASP A 695 43.60 -22.05 -14.91
N SER A 696 42.92 -20.92 -15.06
CA SER A 696 41.67 -20.68 -14.33
C SER A 696 40.62 -21.70 -14.76
N VAL A 697 39.91 -22.27 -13.78
CA VAL A 697 38.86 -23.27 -13.99
C VAL A 697 37.72 -23.00 -13.02
N SER A 698 36.49 -23.13 -13.51
CA SER A 698 35.30 -23.19 -12.66
C SER A 698 34.76 -24.62 -12.61
N LEU A 699 34.47 -25.11 -11.42
CA LEU A 699 34.01 -26.47 -11.19
C LEU A 699 32.65 -26.45 -10.51
N LEU A 700 31.76 -27.33 -10.96
CA LEU A 700 30.58 -27.72 -10.21
C LEU A 700 30.85 -29.09 -9.58
N THR A 701 30.66 -29.18 -8.27
CA THR A 701 30.86 -30.41 -7.48
C THR A 701 29.62 -30.73 -6.65
N ASP A 702 29.54 -31.96 -6.17
CA ASP A 702 28.70 -32.27 -5.01
C ASP A 702 29.32 -31.69 -3.72
N LEU A 703 28.64 -31.88 -2.58
CA LEU A 703 29.11 -31.39 -1.28
C LEU A 703 30.32 -32.16 -0.72
N ASP A 704 30.67 -33.31 -1.28
CA ASP A 704 31.87 -34.09 -0.94
C ASP A 704 33.10 -33.66 -1.77
N GLY A 705 32.92 -32.73 -2.72
CA GLY A 705 33.97 -32.24 -3.60
C GLY A 705 34.19 -33.09 -4.85
N ASN A 706 33.32 -34.06 -5.14
CA ASN A 706 33.40 -34.84 -6.37
C ASN A 706 32.95 -33.99 -7.56
N LYS A 707 33.78 -33.94 -8.60
CA LYS A 707 33.53 -33.15 -9.80
C LYS A 707 32.33 -33.68 -10.59
N LEU A 708 31.35 -32.81 -10.84
CA LEU A 708 30.22 -33.06 -11.72
C LEU A 708 30.46 -32.47 -13.11
N ALA A 709 30.86 -31.19 -13.15
CA ALA A 709 31.16 -30.49 -14.39
C ALA A 709 32.38 -29.56 -14.23
N ALA A 710 33.06 -29.29 -15.34
CA ALA A 710 34.15 -28.33 -15.41
C ALA A 710 33.90 -27.38 -16.58
N PHE A 711 34.11 -26.09 -16.34
CA PHE A 711 33.88 -25.04 -17.32
C PHE A 711 35.22 -24.36 -17.61
N PRO A 712 35.70 -24.39 -18.86
CA PRO A 712 36.88 -23.65 -19.25
C PRO A 712 36.59 -22.15 -19.15
N THR A 713 37.54 -21.42 -18.58
CA THR A 713 37.45 -19.96 -18.41
C THR A 713 38.58 -19.29 -19.18
N ASP A 714 38.50 -17.98 -19.37
CA ASP A 714 39.63 -17.23 -19.90
C ASP A 714 40.81 -17.31 -18.92
N PRO A 715 42.03 -17.66 -19.38
CA PRO A 715 43.19 -17.86 -18.51
C PRO A 715 43.77 -16.54 -17.96
N ILE A 716 43.39 -15.39 -18.51
CA ILE A 716 43.89 -14.07 -18.10
C ILE A 716 42.91 -13.39 -17.14
N TYR A 717 41.60 -13.47 -17.42
CA TYR A 717 40.57 -12.73 -16.67
C TYR A 717 39.76 -13.57 -15.68
N GLY A 718 39.83 -14.91 -15.78
CA GLY A 718 39.11 -15.83 -14.90
C GLY A 718 37.60 -15.88 -15.12
N ALA A 719 36.89 -16.55 -14.20
CA ALA A 719 35.43 -16.54 -14.12
C ALA A 719 34.96 -16.55 -12.67
N TYR A 720 33.71 -16.15 -12.48
CA TYR A 720 33.06 -16.07 -11.18
C TYR A 720 31.74 -16.83 -11.25
N CYS A 721 31.45 -17.64 -10.24
CA CYS A 721 30.17 -18.32 -10.17
C CYS A 721 29.33 -17.93 -8.95
N ALA A 722 28.03 -18.17 -9.10
CA ALA A 722 27.03 -18.11 -8.07
C ALA A 722 26.06 -19.30 -8.26
N LEU A 723 25.53 -19.81 -7.16
CA LEU A 723 24.52 -20.87 -7.16
C LEU A 723 23.21 -20.37 -6.56
N THR A 724 22.13 -20.96 -7.05
CA THR A 724 20.77 -20.91 -6.48
C THR A 724 20.30 -22.35 -6.27
N GLN A 725 19.12 -22.55 -5.67
CA GLN A 725 18.63 -23.90 -5.40
C GLN A 725 18.51 -24.78 -6.65
N ASP A 726 18.36 -24.18 -7.84
CA ASP A 726 18.09 -24.90 -9.07
C ASP A 726 18.97 -24.50 -10.27
N ARG A 727 19.80 -23.45 -10.16
CA ARG A 727 20.67 -22.96 -11.23
C ARG A 727 22.09 -22.64 -10.79
N MET A 728 23.03 -22.81 -11.72
CA MET A 728 24.39 -22.30 -11.63
C MET A 728 24.59 -21.16 -12.62
N TYR A 729 25.16 -20.06 -12.13
CA TYR A 729 25.50 -18.89 -12.92
C TYR A 729 27.01 -18.80 -13.02
N LEU A 730 27.53 -18.65 -14.23
CA LEU A 730 28.95 -18.50 -14.50
C LEU A 730 29.19 -17.25 -15.36
N LEU A 731 29.81 -16.24 -14.74
CA LEU A 731 30.26 -15.04 -15.42
C LEU A 731 31.63 -15.28 -16.02
N ASN A 732 31.70 -15.39 -17.34
CA ASN A 732 32.94 -15.49 -18.11
C ASN A 732 33.34 -14.12 -18.62
N LEU A 733 34.61 -13.78 -18.41
CA LEU A 733 35.21 -12.52 -18.84
C LEU A 733 36.12 -12.76 -20.04
N TYR A 734 36.04 -11.87 -21.02
CA TYR A 734 36.90 -11.82 -22.19
C TYR A 734 37.39 -10.39 -22.38
N ASP A 735 38.46 -10.17 -23.15
CA ASP A 735 39.02 -8.84 -23.43
C ASP A 735 37.93 -7.83 -23.86
N GLY A 736 37.47 -7.02 -22.89
CA GLY A 736 36.40 -6.02 -23.04
C GLY A 736 34.94 -6.53 -23.08
N ASN A 737 34.67 -7.83 -22.96
CA ASN A 737 33.31 -8.41 -23.02
C ASN A 737 33.01 -9.34 -21.84
N ALA A 738 31.75 -9.44 -21.43
CA ALA A 738 31.34 -10.37 -20.37
C ALA A 738 30.09 -11.15 -20.78
N VAL A 739 30.11 -12.46 -20.54
CA VAL A 739 29.00 -13.37 -20.84
C VAL A 739 28.60 -14.10 -19.58
N LEU A 740 27.32 -13.96 -19.21
CA LEU A 740 26.73 -14.72 -18.12
C LEU A 740 26.11 -16.00 -18.68
N ASN A 741 26.73 -17.14 -18.39
CA ASN A 741 26.20 -18.45 -18.76
C ASN A 741 25.39 -19.03 -17.60
N VAL A 742 24.20 -19.54 -17.92
CA VAL A 742 23.30 -20.18 -16.97
C VAL A 742 23.27 -21.67 -17.23
N TYR A 743 23.53 -22.47 -16.21
CA TYR A 743 23.56 -23.92 -16.27
C TYR A 743 22.56 -24.53 -15.29
N ASP A 744 22.11 -25.75 -15.59
CA ASP A 744 21.46 -26.60 -14.60
C ASP A 744 22.49 -27.12 -13.57
N LEU A 745 22.01 -27.74 -12.49
CA LEU A 745 22.88 -28.33 -11.44
C LEU A 745 23.54 -29.67 -11.83
N ASN A 746 23.44 -30.06 -13.10
CA ASN A 746 24.19 -31.16 -13.71
C ASN A 746 25.26 -30.67 -14.70
N GLY A 747 25.35 -29.36 -14.93
CA GLY A 747 26.31 -28.71 -15.83
C GLY A 747 25.85 -28.56 -17.28
N SER A 748 24.57 -28.79 -17.60
CA SER A 748 24.02 -28.51 -18.94
C SER A 748 23.75 -27.02 -19.10
N LEU A 749 24.20 -26.43 -20.21
CA LEU A 749 23.94 -25.03 -20.53
C LEU A 749 22.45 -24.82 -20.83
N ILE A 750 21.81 -23.89 -20.13
CA ILE A 750 20.43 -23.46 -20.37
C ILE A 750 20.40 -22.26 -21.31
N THR A 751 21.17 -21.22 -20.99
CA THR A 751 21.23 -19.99 -21.82
C THR A 751 22.51 -19.18 -21.56
N SER A 752 22.79 -18.24 -22.45
CA SER A 752 23.89 -17.28 -22.33
C SER A 752 23.34 -15.86 -22.48
N LEU A 753 23.70 -14.98 -21.55
CA LEU A 753 23.21 -13.60 -21.45
C LEU A 753 24.38 -12.63 -21.62
N ASP A 754 24.15 -11.53 -22.34
CA ASP A 754 25.16 -10.50 -22.57
C ASP A 754 25.34 -9.60 -21.34
N ALA A 755 26.38 -9.87 -20.55
CA ALA A 755 26.78 -9.07 -19.40
C ALA A 755 27.76 -7.95 -19.77
N SER A 756 27.94 -7.65 -21.06
CA SER A 756 28.87 -6.62 -21.50
C SER A 756 28.34 -5.22 -21.15
N VAL A 757 29.31 -4.35 -20.87
CA VAL A 757 29.12 -2.93 -20.60
C VAL A 757 29.73 -2.13 -21.74
N PRO A 758 29.09 -1.02 -22.19
CA PRO A 758 29.67 -0.16 -23.22
C PRO A 758 31.07 0.28 -22.81
N THR A 759 32.05 0.16 -23.72
CA THR A 759 33.45 0.53 -23.47
C THR A 759 33.54 1.96 -22.92
N PRO A 760 34.12 2.16 -21.73
CA PRO A 760 34.33 3.49 -21.18
C PRO A 760 35.41 4.25 -21.99
N PRO A 761 35.55 5.58 -21.80
CA PRO A 761 36.54 6.39 -22.51
C PRO A 761 37.97 5.84 -22.36
N LYS A 762 38.85 6.12 -23.34
CA LYS A 762 40.21 5.56 -23.53
C LYS A 762 41.21 5.66 -22.36
N THR A 763 40.82 6.23 -21.22
CA THR A 763 41.63 6.43 -20.01
C THR A 763 41.13 5.61 -18.81
N THR A 764 40.36 4.55 -19.07
CA THR A 764 39.71 3.74 -18.02
C THR A 764 40.30 2.33 -17.99
N TYR A 765 40.70 1.85 -16.82
CA TYR A 765 41.02 0.45 -16.57
C TYR A 765 39.85 -0.21 -15.85
N LEU A 766 39.40 -1.36 -16.37
CA LEU A 766 38.41 -2.19 -15.71
C LEU A 766 39.11 -2.97 -14.61
N THR A 767 38.69 -2.81 -13.35
CA THR A 767 39.46 -3.34 -12.21
C THR A 767 38.78 -4.49 -11.49
N TYR A 768 37.46 -4.69 -11.64
CA TYR A 768 36.76 -5.72 -10.88
C TYR A 768 35.44 -6.19 -11.50
N TRP A 769 35.18 -7.49 -11.37
CA TRP A 769 33.91 -8.16 -11.64
C TRP A 769 33.60 -9.14 -10.52
N ASP A 770 32.31 -9.32 -10.25
CA ASP A 770 31.82 -10.43 -9.45
C ASP A 770 30.44 -10.88 -9.91
N ILE A 771 29.89 -11.89 -9.24
CA ILE A 771 28.50 -12.32 -9.41
C ILE A 771 27.91 -12.78 -8.08
N ALA A 772 26.68 -12.34 -7.82
CA ALA A 772 25.80 -12.89 -6.80
C ALA A 772 24.47 -13.24 -7.47
N ALA A 773 23.78 -14.27 -6.96
CA ALA A 773 22.50 -14.67 -7.50
C ALA A 773 21.58 -15.20 -6.40
N SER A 774 20.31 -14.85 -6.55
CA SER A 774 19.16 -15.42 -5.87
C SER A 774 18.23 -16.08 -6.85
N ASP A 775 17.23 -16.79 -6.32
CA ASP A 775 16.23 -17.47 -7.14
C ASP A 775 15.51 -16.50 -8.10
N GLN A 776 15.48 -15.19 -7.78
CA GLN A 776 14.77 -14.17 -8.56
C GLN A 776 15.67 -13.15 -9.26
N LYS A 777 16.91 -12.95 -8.81
CA LYS A 777 17.77 -11.89 -9.34
C LYS A 777 19.22 -12.31 -9.43
N ILE A 778 19.92 -11.81 -10.44
CA ILE A 778 21.36 -11.99 -10.60
C ILE A 778 21.99 -10.61 -10.64
N TYR A 779 22.99 -10.39 -9.80
CA TYR A 779 23.72 -9.13 -9.69
C TYR A 779 25.15 -9.31 -10.16
N ILE A 780 25.57 -8.44 -11.06
CA ILE A 780 26.95 -8.37 -11.56
C ILE A 780 27.49 -6.97 -11.26
N PRO A 781 28.23 -6.81 -10.16
CA PRO A 781 28.93 -5.58 -9.84
C PRO A 781 30.20 -5.43 -10.67
N ILE A 782 30.47 -4.18 -11.05
CA ILE A 782 31.58 -3.78 -11.90
C ILE A 782 32.21 -2.53 -11.31
N ILE A 783 33.54 -2.52 -11.19
CA ILE A 783 34.30 -1.34 -10.77
C ILE A 783 35.21 -0.90 -11.92
N TYR A 784 35.13 0.40 -12.24
CA TYR A 784 36.05 1.06 -13.16
C TYR A 784 37.03 1.92 -12.39
N GLU A 785 38.29 1.88 -12.78
CA GLU A 785 39.30 2.85 -12.40
C GLU A 785 39.49 3.86 -13.54
N LEU A 786 39.20 5.13 -13.27
CA LEU A 786 39.48 6.23 -14.17
C LEU A 786 40.86 6.79 -13.86
N MET A 787 41.79 6.61 -14.81
CA MET A 787 43.10 7.26 -14.77
C MET A 787 43.04 8.57 -15.55
N ASP A 788 42.80 9.67 -14.85
CA ASP A 788 42.99 11.02 -15.41
C ASP A 788 44.40 11.50 -15.03
N PRO A 789 45.29 11.80 -15.98
CA PRO A 789 46.64 12.29 -15.67
C PRO A 789 46.67 13.56 -14.80
N ASP A 790 45.59 14.36 -14.84
CA ASP A 790 45.47 15.66 -14.18
C ASP A 790 44.53 15.64 -12.96
N ARG A 791 43.99 14.48 -12.56
CA ARG A 791 43.08 14.33 -11.40
C ARG A 791 43.38 13.07 -10.56
N PRO A 792 42.98 13.03 -9.28
CA PRO A 792 43.08 11.80 -8.48
C PRO A 792 42.31 10.63 -9.10
N ILE A 793 42.85 9.41 -8.89
CA ILE A 793 42.23 8.15 -9.31
C ILE A 793 40.78 8.12 -8.83
N THR A 794 39.84 7.97 -9.76
CA THR A 794 38.41 7.94 -9.46
C THR A 794 37.83 6.57 -9.78
N PHE A 795 37.12 5.97 -8.83
CA PHE A 795 36.41 4.71 -9.06
C PHE A 795 34.94 4.96 -9.43
N ILE A 796 34.42 4.22 -10.41
CA ILE A 796 32.99 4.18 -10.73
C ILE A 796 32.46 2.78 -10.42
N TYR A 797 31.39 2.72 -9.64
CA TYR A 797 30.69 1.48 -9.31
C TYR A 797 29.43 1.37 -10.16
N LYS A 798 29.30 0.24 -10.87
CA LYS A 798 28.19 -0.03 -11.78
C LYS A 798 27.63 -1.44 -11.54
N PHE A 799 26.32 -1.61 -11.72
CA PHE A 799 25.64 -2.89 -11.55
C PHE A 799 24.86 -3.25 -12.81
N ILE A 800 25.00 -4.50 -13.20
CA ILE A 800 24.05 -5.16 -14.10
C ILE A 800 23.15 -6.03 -13.23
N VAL A 801 21.84 -5.92 -13.45
CA VAL A 801 20.85 -6.71 -12.75
C VAL A 801 20.02 -7.47 -13.77
N TYR A 802 19.88 -8.77 -13.58
CA TYR A 802 18.91 -9.61 -14.27
C TYR A 802 17.81 -10.03 -13.31
N GLU A 803 16.56 -9.92 -13.73
CA GLU A 803 15.45 -10.61 -13.07
C GLU A 803 15.24 -11.97 -13.72
N HIS A 804 15.17 -13.01 -12.90
CA HIS A 804 14.87 -14.38 -13.24
C HIS A 804 13.41 -14.70 -12.88
N SER A 805 12.70 -15.35 -13.79
CA SER A 805 11.34 -15.82 -13.58
C SER A 805 11.10 -17.10 -14.38
N LEU A 806 10.25 -17.98 -13.86
CA LEU A 806 9.79 -19.15 -14.59
C LEU A 806 8.54 -18.81 -15.40
N THR A 807 8.46 -19.28 -16.63
CA THR A 807 7.30 -19.06 -17.51
C THR A 807 6.85 -20.35 -18.15
N ARG A 808 5.54 -20.55 -18.28
CA ARG A 808 4.96 -21.72 -18.95
C ARG A 808 4.66 -21.43 -20.42
N GLY A 809 5.23 -22.24 -21.30
CA GLY A 809 4.95 -22.24 -22.73
C GLY A 809 3.54 -22.76 -23.06
N PRO A 810 3.03 -22.49 -24.27
CA PRO A 810 1.71 -22.97 -24.72
C PRO A 810 1.57 -24.51 -24.74
N ASP A 811 2.69 -25.23 -24.76
CA ASP A 811 2.81 -26.68 -24.70
C ASP A 811 2.90 -27.23 -23.26
N GLY A 812 2.84 -26.35 -22.26
CA GLY A 812 2.95 -26.68 -20.83
C GLY A 812 4.38 -26.76 -20.31
N ALA A 813 5.41 -26.55 -21.16
CA ALA A 813 6.81 -26.58 -20.75
C ALA A 813 7.16 -25.36 -19.89
N ILE A 814 7.89 -25.57 -18.78
CA ILE A 814 8.41 -24.47 -17.95
C ILE A 814 9.76 -24.06 -18.52
N THR A 815 9.95 -22.76 -18.75
CA THR A 815 11.18 -22.16 -19.30
C THR A 815 11.64 -20.98 -18.46
N ASP A 816 12.94 -20.91 -18.23
CA ASP A 816 13.61 -19.76 -17.61
C ASP A 816 13.48 -18.50 -18.48
N LYS A 817 13.14 -17.39 -17.85
CA LYS A 817 13.12 -16.06 -18.47
C LYS A 817 13.99 -15.11 -17.67
N PHE A 818 15.00 -14.56 -18.34
CA PHE A 818 15.91 -13.55 -17.78
C PHE A 818 15.67 -12.19 -18.43
N GLN A 819 15.47 -11.15 -17.61
CA GLN A 819 15.31 -9.78 -18.07
C GLN A 819 16.39 -8.87 -17.49
N ARG A 820 17.28 -8.32 -18.34
CA ARG A 820 18.24 -7.29 -17.95
C ARG A 820 17.49 -6.00 -17.60
N LYS A 821 17.74 -5.45 -16.42
CA LYS A 821 17.26 -4.13 -15.98
C LYS A 821 18.25 -3.04 -16.41
N PRO A 822 17.83 -1.76 -16.44
CA PRO A 822 18.74 -0.65 -16.67
C PRO A 822 19.94 -0.72 -15.74
N ASP A 823 21.14 -0.57 -16.29
CA ASP A 823 22.36 -0.60 -15.50
C ASP A 823 22.35 0.54 -14.46
N VAL A 824 22.70 0.23 -13.23
CA VAL A 824 22.73 1.19 -12.13
C VAL A 824 24.15 1.73 -11.96
N THR A 825 24.32 3.04 -11.86
CA THR A 825 25.60 3.68 -11.53
C THR A 825 25.46 4.41 -10.20
N LEU A 826 26.36 4.18 -9.26
CA LEU A 826 26.31 4.82 -7.94
C LEU A 826 27.02 6.18 -7.97
N PRO A 827 26.30 7.30 -7.81
CA PRO A 827 26.93 8.62 -7.68
C PRO A 827 27.51 8.79 -6.27
N GLY A 828 28.70 9.41 -6.16
CA GLY A 828 29.23 9.90 -4.88
C GLY A 828 30.39 9.10 -4.28
N LEU A 829 30.83 8.00 -4.88
CA LEU A 829 31.99 7.21 -4.42
C LEU A 829 33.34 7.70 -4.98
N GLN A 830 33.43 8.99 -5.26
CA GLN A 830 34.64 9.60 -5.80
C GLN A 830 35.62 9.89 -4.65
N ASN A 831 36.81 9.27 -4.68
CA ASN A 831 38.01 9.58 -3.86
C ASN A 831 38.20 8.91 -2.48
N TYR A 832 37.56 7.78 -2.17
CA TYR A 832 37.87 7.08 -0.92
C TYR A 832 38.94 6.00 -1.08
N PHE A 833 40.22 6.39 -0.95
CA PHE A 833 41.27 5.45 -0.58
C PHE A 833 41.09 5.08 0.90
N GLY A 834 40.72 3.83 1.18
CA GLY A 834 40.61 3.30 2.55
C GLY A 834 39.28 3.58 3.27
N ALA A 835 38.17 3.82 2.56
CA ALA A 835 36.84 3.81 3.16
C ALA A 835 35.91 2.79 2.51
N SER A 836 35.07 2.22 3.37
CA SER A 836 34.09 1.18 3.12
C SER A 836 32.73 1.78 2.81
N VAL A 837 32.02 1.28 1.79
CA VAL A 837 30.67 1.78 1.45
C VAL A 837 29.71 0.61 1.26
N ALA A 838 28.76 0.51 2.19
CA ALA A 838 27.55 -0.29 2.03
C ALA A 838 26.48 0.53 1.29
N VAL A 839 25.79 -0.09 0.33
CA VAL A 839 24.82 0.60 -0.53
C VAL A 839 23.50 -0.16 -0.50
N ASP A 840 22.42 0.52 -0.13
CA ASP A 840 21.06 -0.03 -0.21
C ASP A 840 20.57 0.02 -1.67
N MET A 841 20.43 -1.15 -2.31
CA MET A 841 19.96 -1.24 -3.70
C MET A 841 18.44 -0.94 -3.82
N LYS A 842 17.66 -0.95 -2.74
CA LYS A 842 16.24 -0.52 -2.73
C LYS A 842 16.11 0.97 -3.00
N ASP A 843 17.01 1.78 -2.45
CA ASP A 843 17.06 3.24 -2.68
C ASP A 843 17.50 3.58 -4.11
N VAL A 844 18.36 2.77 -4.73
CA VAL A 844 18.92 3.06 -6.05
C VAL A 844 18.05 2.56 -7.20
N LEU A 845 17.30 1.47 -7.01
CA LEU A 845 16.39 0.91 -8.02
C LEU A 845 14.94 1.44 -7.92
N GLY A 846 14.57 2.05 -6.78
CA GLY A 846 13.19 2.48 -6.49
C GLY A 846 12.95 3.98 -6.37
N SER A 847 13.98 4.84 -6.41
CA SER A 847 13.82 6.29 -6.23
C SER A 847 14.46 7.10 -7.37
N PRO A 848 13.75 8.04 -8.02
CA PRO A 848 14.41 9.14 -8.68
C PRO A 848 15.00 10.07 -7.60
N ARG A 849 16.30 9.91 -7.33
CA ARG A 849 17.21 10.84 -6.64
C ARG A 849 16.66 11.64 -5.45
N GLN A 850 17.26 11.45 -4.28
CA GLN A 850 17.86 12.57 -3.53
C GLN A 850 19.26 12.20 -3.07
#